data_AF-A0A554JE30-F1
#
_entry.id   AF-A0A554JE30-F1
#
_cell.length_a   1.000
_cell.length_b   1.000
_cell.length_c   1.000
_cell.angle_alpha   90.00
_cell.angle_beta   90.00
_cell.angle_gamma   90.00
#
_symmetry.space_group_name_H-M   'P 1'
#
loop_
_entity.id
_entity.type
_entity.pdbx_description
1 polymer ?
#
loop_
_entity_poly.entity_id
_entity_poly.type
_entity_poly.pdbx_seq_one_letter_code
_entity_poly.pdbx_strand_id
1 'polypeptide(L)'
;MYNEIKMRFFVAFFFPLVTCYLLLVTSSFAHSETVIVKMTADGFEPQTVSIDANSTVIFINQDDIDRWPASNNHPVHDIYPEFDPKKSIPPGDSWPFKPKKPGEWKFHDHLNPHMRGTLVVAPEDGEVDSRFRGNDNVILNRFGLRAHGLEGLIENLKNFFSSLQSKIRSIFEKQEDPVMTWNNLKQKYKGQGGATGDVHDQAHLIGGLIFETYGLESLSKCSSEFAFGCFHGFLDKAFQKSLDNLKKAEEACKTLGEGGPSSSCIHGIGHGVASFYSTADLKASLSSCKKLSNTSQQYCFDGVFMEFERGAPGSLYSKVNPYKPCDELEGSFGEEFSFACGRNQPTVLMSRFKMSFEDVIGICLRSPSESFKTACFDALGFISTKSTSDPASIVAACGKIGVNKYMLRCAKAAAGELIFQEVPGWQKNSPAICRLLPEGFQECQDYIQDLIRQYGKEIVSKLNNKGSDEDENVYIRNQLKVCFEANGQDGCYKFVAALFFNQFGLKKTLNLFKSNEDYTEVYARCHEVTHYLSRSEFERLGSIAKVYAQCDSTCHGGCYHGTLEAYLKAKNLKDNDLKKEFVKVCGRIEDHPSPLVFNECFHGLGHAAMFIKDMELKESLQLCDTISSQEYRERCFTGVFMENSSSSTSFDHQSKYIRSDDPNYPCNSLEEKYQPLCWQYQSSYFSILSGQDWNKVANLCLQIPEKYQDRCFRTIGTNQVGFTQNMQKMKADCNLMPTEHFQDICVTGVVSSLSYRFVGDVQKMVDFCSIVDPEHKESCYKQIGTGLSDWDANKDLAKDNCRKIQDPKGNSWCLDAI
;
A
#
# COMPACT_ATOMS: atom_id res chain seq x y z
N MET A 1 54.61 -53.76 -64.62
CA MET A 1 53.29 -54.13 -65.18
C MET A 1 52.29 -53.09 -64.70
N TYR A 2 52.15 -51.99 -65.44
CA TYR A 2 51.14 -51.86 -66.50
C TYR A 2 49.71 -51.92 -65.93
N ASN A 3 49.30 -50.84 -65.27
CA ASN A 3 48.21 -49.97 -65.73
C ASN A 3 47.95 -48.88 -64.66
N GLU A 4 48.16 -47.59 -64.91
CA GLU A 4 47.43 -46.74 -65.88
C GLU A 4 45.92 -46.79 -65.60
N ILE A 5 45.19 -45.76 -65.17
CA ILE A 5 45.09 -44.36 -65.61
C ILE A 5 44.09 -43.66 -64.65
N LYS A 6 44.27 -42.34 -64.48
CA LYS A 6 43.56 -41.36 -63.61
C LYS A 6 44.25 -41.21 -62.25
N MET A 7 45.04 -40.17 -61.99
CA MET A 7 44.60 -38.78 -62.06
C MET A 7 45.83 -37.83 -62.07
N ARG A 8 46.58 -37.82 -63.17
CA ARG A 8 47.36 -36.64 -63.56
C ARG A 8 46.43 -35.75 -64.37
N PHE A 9 46.24 -34.52 -63.91
CA PHE A 9 45.61 -33.31 -64.48
C PHE A 9 44.84 -32.70 -63.29
N PHE A 10 45.50 -32.04 -62.35
CA PHE A 10 45.78 -30.61 -62.45
C PHE A 10 46.98 -30.22 -61.57
N VAL A 11 48.20 -30.41 -62.08
CA VAL A 11 49.38 -29.63 -61.65
C VAL A 11 49.59 -28.57 -62.72
N ALA A 12 48.94 -27.42 -62.57
CA ALA A 12 49.19 -26.22 -63.37
C ALA A 12 48.66 -24.91 -62.74
N PHE A 13 48.40 -24.85 -61.42
CA PHE A 13 48.02 -23.58 -60.76
C PHE A 13 48.58 -23.40 -59.34
N PHE A 14 49.46 -24.30 -58.90
CA PHE A 14 50.16 -24.23 -57.62
C PHE A 14 51.62 -23.87 -57.90
N PHE A 15 51.96 -22.57 -58.01
CA PHE A 15 53.29 -22.05 -57.62
C PHE A 15 53.50 -20.50 -57.67
N PRO A 16 52.50 -19.63 -57.93
CA PRO A 16 52.72 -18.19 -57.70
C PRO A 16 51.58 -17.47 -56.95
N LEU A 17 51.00 -18.09 -55.91
CA LEU A 17 50.08 -17.41 -54.98
C LEU A 17 50.58 -17.44 -53.51
N VAL A 18 51.70 -18.11 -53.25
CA VAL A 18 52.25 -18.31 -51.90
C VAL A 18 53.24 -17.21 -51.48
N THR A 19 53.63 -16.30 -52.38
CA THR A 19 54.62 -15.25 -52.09
C THR A 19 54.11 -13.82 -52.22
N CYS A 20 52.85 -13.60 -52.63
CA CYS A 20 52.21 -12.28 -52.68
C CYS A 20 51.17 -12.04 -51.57
N TYR A 21 50.92 -13.03 -50.70
CA TYR A 21 50.05 -12.94 -49.52
C TYR A 21 50.84 -13.02 -48.20
N LEU A 22 52.06 -12.48 -48.20
CA LEU A 22 52.87 -12.28 -47.00
C LEU A 22 52.81 -10.84 -46.48
N LEU A 23 51.86 -10.02 -46.98
CA LEU A 23 51.70 -8.63 -46.55
C LEU A 23 50.26 -8.17 -46.23
N LEU A 24 49.24 -9.02 -46.32
CA LEU A 24 47.89 -8.69 -45.87
C LEU A 24 47.20 -9.98 -45.41
N VAL A 25 47.22 -10.25 -44.10
CA VAL A 25 46.14 -10.83 -43.29
C VAL A 25 46.68 -10.90 -41.85
N THR A 26 46.41 -9.83 -41.11
CA THR A 26 46.11 -9.94 -39.69
C THR A 26 44.71 -10.54 -39.60
N SER A 27 44.60 -11.84 -39.40
CA SER A 27 43.35 -12.44 -38.94
C SER A 27 43.57 -12.98 -37.54
N SER A 28 43.07 -12.20 -36.60
CA SER A 28 42.81 -12.53 -35.21
C SER A 28 42.25 -13.94 -35.09
N PHE A 29 42.93 -14.79 -34.33
CA PHE A 29 42.30 -15.96 -33.72
C PHE A 29 41.44 -15.45 -32.55
N ALA A 30 40.14 -15.28 -32.76
CA ALA A 30 39.20 -15.15 -31.65
C ALA A 30 39.04 -16.53 -31.00
N HIS A 31 39.73 -16.76 -29.87
CA HIS A 31 39.59 -17.96 -29.06
C HIS A 31 38.26 -17.87 -28.28
N SER A 32 37.34 -18.83 -28.51
CA SER A 32 36.15 -19.02 -27.64
C SER A 32 36.61 -19.51 -26.26
N GLU A 33 36.61 -18.64 -25.25
CA GLU A 33 36.94 -19.00 -23.86
C GLU A 33 35.68 -19.40 -23.08
N THR A 34 35.83 -20.34 -22.13
CA THR A 34 34.76 -20.73 -21.20
C THR A 34 35.14 -20.24 -19.81
N VAL A 35 34.33 -19.35 -19.23
CA VAL A 35 34.57 -18.79 -17.89
C VAL A 35 33.57 -19.37 -16.89
N ILE A 36 34.05 -19.77 -15.71
CA ILE A 36 33.20 -20.38 -14.67
C ILE A 36 32.87 -19.32 -13.62
N VAL A 37 31.59 -19.24 -13.25
CA VAL A 37 31.07 -18.51 -12.08
C VAL A 37 30.50 -19.51 -11.10
N LYS A 38 31.05 -19.55 -9.90
CA LYS A 38 30.54 -20.37 -8.79
C LYS A 38 29.46 -19.59 -8.06
N MET A 39 28.34 -20.24 -7.78
CA MET A 39 27.31 -19.73 -6.89
C MET A 39 27.50 -20.44 -5.55
N THR A 40 27.80 -19.67 -4.52
CA THR A 40 28.16 -20.14 -3.18
C THR A 40 27.21 -19.53 -2.15
N ALA A 41 27.31 -19.98 -0.90
CA ALA A 41 26.58 -19.37 0.22
C ALA A 41 26.82 -17.86 0.37
N ASP A 42 27.96 -17.37 -0.14
CA ASP A 42 28.41 -15.99 -0.06
C ASP A 42 28.15 -15.18 -1.36
N GLY A 43 27.55 -15.79 -2.39
CA GLY A 43 27.24 -15.15 -3.67
C GLY A 43 28.03 -15.70 -4.87
N PHE A 44 28.26 -14.85 -5.88
CA PHE A 44 28.91 -15.23 -7.14
C PHE A 44 30.45 -15.06 -7.08
N GLU A 45 31.20 -16.10 -7.48
CA GLU A 45 32.66 -16.09 -7.57
C GLU A 45 33.16 -16.50 -8.98
N PRO A 46 33.85 -15.62 -9.73
CA PRO A 46 34.07 -14.22 -9.43
C PRO A 46 32.77 -13.41 -9.56
N GLN A 47 32.67 -12.32 -8.79
CA GLN A 47 31.47 -11.47 -8.79
C GLN A 47 31.33 -10.66 -10.08
N THR A 48 32.45 -10.30 -10.72
CA THR A 48 32.48 -9.66 -12.03
C THR A 48 33.25 -10.54 -13.02
N VAL A 49 32.66 -10.76 -14.19
CA VAL A 49 33.21 -11.56 -15.27
C VAL A 49 33.31 -10.68 -16.51
N SER A 50 34.47 -10.69 -17.18
CA SER A 50 34.66 -10.04 -18.49
C SER A 50 34.97 -11.10 -19.53
N ILE A 51 34.19 -11.13 -20.61
CA ILE A 51 34.33 -12.09 -21.71
C ILE A 51 34.11 -11.41 -23.06
N ASP A 52 34.59 -12.01 -24.14
CA ASP A 52 34.19 -11.62 -25.49
C ASP A 52 32.80 -12.17 -25.88
N ALA A 53 32.20 -11.64 -26.95
CA ALA A 53 30.87 -12.04 -27.41
C ALA A 53 30.76 -13.51 -27.88
N ASN A 54 31.90 -14.20 -28.10
CA ASN A 54 31.91 -15.60 -28.55
C ASN A 54 32.09 -16.61 -27.41
N SER A 55 32.45 -16.14 -26.23
CA SER A 55 32.71 -16.91 -25.02
C SER A 55 31.43 -17.39 -24.32
N THR A 56 31.56 -18.43 -23.49
CA THR A 56 30.45 -19.00 -22.70
C THR A 56 30.74 -18.85 -21.20
N VAL A 57 29.77 -18.39 -20.43
CA VAL A 57 29.84 -18.35 -18.96
C VAL A 57 29.12 -19.56 -18.40
N ILE A 58 29.76 -20.35 -17.53
CA ILE A 58 29.13 -21.48 -16.86
C ILE A 58 28.90 -21.11 -15.39
N PHE A 59 27.65 -21.04 -14.99
CA PHE A 59 27.26 -20.89 -13.60
C PHE A 59 27.19 -22.26 -12.94
N ILE A 60 28.00 -22.53 -11.91
CA ILE A 60 28.03 -23.80 -11.17
C ILE A 60 27.47 -23.55 -9.77
N ASN A 61 26.46 -24.31 -9.36
CA ASN A 61 25.97 -24.25 -8.00
C ASN A 61 26.88 -25.06 -7.07
N GLN A 62 27.67 -24.38 -6.24
CA GLN A 62 28.50 -24.97 -5.19
C GLN A 62 27.92 -24.75 -3.79
N ASP A 63 26.68 -24.26 -3.72
CA ASP A 63 25.90 -24.15 -2.50
C ASP A 63 25.18 -25.46 -2.17
N ASP A 64 24.64 -25.53 -0.98
CA ASP A 64 23.78 -26.58 -0.44
C ASP A 64 22.28 -26.28 -0.63
N ILE A 65 21.93 -25.11 -1.19
CA ILE A 65 20.58 -24.75 -1.66
C ILE A 65 20.52 -24.51 -3.17
N ASP A 66 19.31 -24.55 -3.74
CA ASP A 66 19.06 -24.16 -5.13
C ASP A 66 19.50 -22.72 -5.43
N ARG A 67 20.09 -22.49 -6.60
CA ARG A 67 20.57 -21.18 -7.06
C ARG A 67 20.05 -20.82 -8.45
N TRP A 68 19.87 -19.54 -8.75
CA TRP A 68 19.28 -19.11 -10.02
C TRP A 68 19.87 -17.77 -10.50
N PRO A 69 20.94 -17.78 -11.31
CA PRO A 69 21.53 -16.56 -11.85
C PRO A 69 20.64 -16.00 -12.97
N ALA A 70 20.17 -14.76 -12.85
CA ALA A 70 19.36 -14.10 -13.86
C ALA A 70 19.69 -12.61 -13.97
N SER A 71 19.57 -12.05 -15.19
CA SER A 71 19.80 -10.64 -15.41
C SER A 71 18.82 -9.76 -14.64
N ASN A 72 19.24 -8.54 -14.34
CA ASN A 72 18.32 -7.54 -13.82
C ASN A 72 17.20 -7.25 -14.84
N ASN A 73 16.07 -6.70 -14.44
CA ASN A 73 15.57 -6.39 -13.08
C ASN A 73 14.90 -7.62 -12.41
N HIS A 74 14.96 -7.75 -11.09
CA HIS A 74 14.17 -8.77 -10.38
C HIS A 74 12.71 -8.33 -10.28
N PRO A 75 11.70 -9.21 -10.39
CA PRO A 75 11.79 -10.63 -10.75
C PRO A 75 11.64 -10.90 -12.26
N VAL A 76 11.47 -9.86 -13.10
CA VAL A 76 10.97 -10.02 -14.48
C VAL A 76 12.07 -10.23 -15.53
N HIS A 77 13.32 -9.87 -15.21
CA HIS A 77 14.56 -10.05 -15.99
C HIS A 77 14.46 -9.51 -17.42
N ASP A 78 13.77 -8.38 -17.60
CA ASP A 78 13.43 -7.85 -18.93
C ASP A 78 14.59 -7.13 -19.63
N ILE A 79 15.65 -6.77 -18.89
CA ILE A 79 16.83 -6.07 -19.43
C ILE A 79 17.63 -7.01 -20.32
N TYR A 80 17.78 -8.28 -19.92
CA TYR A 80 18.40 -9.31 -20.75
C TYR A 80 17.70 -10.68 -20.58
N PRO A 81 16.51 -10.86 -21.19
CA PRO A 81 15.65 -12.02 -20.95
C PRO A 81 16.27 -13.37 -21.30
N GLU A 82 17.29 -13.38 -22.17
CA GLU A 82 18.06 -14.57 -22.51
C GLU A 82 19.07 -14.97 -21.43
N PHE A 83 19.48 -14.04 -20.58
CA PHE A 83 20.31 -14.29 -19.39
C PHE A 83 19.40 -14.66 -18.21
N ASP A 84 18.66 -15.75 -18.37
CA ASP A 84 17.79 -16.33 -17.34
C ASP A 84 17.59 -17.84 -17.65
N PRO A 85 17.99 -18.78 -16.78
CA PRO A 85 17.75 -20.21 -16.97
C PRO A 85 16.28 -20.60 -16.86
N LYS A 86 15.41 -19.71 -16.35
CA LYS A 86 13.96 -19.89 -16.13
C LYS A 86 13.60 -21.03 -15.17
N LYS A 87 14.58 -21.49 -14.40
CA LYS A 87 14.47 -22.50 -13.36
C LYS A 87 15.66 -22.39 -12.41
N SER A 88 15.49 -22.87 -11.18
CA SER A 88 16.61 -23.05 -10.26
C SER A 88 17.57 -24.14 -10.74
N ILE A 89 18.82 -24.01 -10.31
CA ILE A 89 19.96 -24.90 -10.54
C ILE A 89 20.23 -25.58 -9.19
N PRO A 90 20.01 -26.90 -9.07
CA PRO A 90 20.26 -27.65 -7.83
C PRO A 90 21.73 -27.64 -7.39
N PRO A 91 22.04 -27.90 -6.11
CA PRO A 91 23.41 -28.13 -5.63
C PRO A 91 24.20 -29.12 -6.51
N GLY A 92 25.39 -28.72 -6.95
CA GLY A 92 26.28 -29.52 -7.81
C GLY A 92 25.98 -29.45 -9.31
N ASP A 93 24.84 -28.90 -9.73
CA ASP A 93 24.50 -28.69 -11.14
C ASP A 93 25.09 -27.39 -11.70
N SER A 94 25.00 -27.22 -13.03
CA SER A 94 25.48 -26.02 -13.70
C SER A 94 24.60 -25.58 -14.86
N TRP A 95 24.71 -24.30 -15.23
CA TRP A 95 24.03 -23.70 -16.37
C TRP A 95 25.02 -22.91 -17.25
N PRO A 96 25.21 -23.30 -18.51
CA PRO A 96 25.97 -22.52 -19.48
C PRO A 96 25.10 -21.41 -20.09
N PHE A 97 25.61 -20.19 -20.07
CA PHE A 97 25.05 -19.01 -20.69
C PHE A 97 26.01 -18.46 -21.75
N LYS A 98 25.51 -18.30 -22.98
CA LYS A 98 26.25 -17.63 -24.07
C LYS A 98 25.60 -16.26 -24.35
N PRO A 99 26.29 -15.14 -24.06
CA PRO A 99 25.74 -13.83 -24.35
C PRO A 99 25.60 -13.59 -25.85
N LYS A 100 24.50 -12.93 -26.24
CA LYS A 100 24.18 -12.49 -27.61
C LYS A 100 24.34 -10.99 -27.84
N LYS A 101 24.51 -10.21 -26.76
CA LYS A 101 24.56 -8.74 -26.79
C LYS A 101 25.82 -8.26 -26.05
N PRO A 102 26.67 -7.44 -26.69
CA PRO A 102 27.77 -6.78 -26.00
C PRO A 102 27.23 -5.71 -25.04
N GLY A 103 27.98 -5.41 -23.99
CA GLY A 103 27.60 -4.48 -22.94
C GLY A 103 27.89 -5.00 -21.54
N GLU A 104 27.63 -4.16 -20.55
CA GLU A 104 27.72 -4.51 -19.14
C GLU A 104 26.34 -4.90 -18.61
N TRP A 105 26.20 -6.15 -18.19
CA TRP A 105 24.94 -6.75 -17.75
C TRP A 105 25.02 -7.11 -16.26
N LYS A 106 24.26 -6.39 -15.44
CA LYS A 106 24.08 -6.74 -14.03
C LYS A 106 23.10 -7.90 -13.90
N PHE A 107 23.40 -8.85 -13.02
CA PHE A 107 22.59 -10.03 -12.73
C PHE A 107 22.54 -10.30 -11.23
N HIS A 108 21.58 -11.12 -10.80
CA HIS A 108 21.38 -11.51 -9.41
C HIS A 108 20.93 -12.98 -9.30
N ASP A 109 20.90 -13.53 -8.09
CA ASP A 109 20.25 -14.81 -7.84
C ASP A 109 18.73 -14.60 -7.66
N HIS A 110 17.89 -15.21 -8.49
CA HIS A 110 16.44 -14.99 -8.48
C HIS A 110 15.78 -15.45 -7.17
N LEU A 111 16.35 -16.47 -6.50
CA LEU A 111 15.88 -16.96 -5.20
C LEU A 111 16.42 -16.09 -4.06
N ASN A 112 17.57 -15.44 -4.28
CA ASN A 112 18.26 -14.57 -3.33
C ASN A 112 18.72 -13.26 -4.00
N PRO A 113 17.81 -12.32 -4.32
CA PRO A 113 18.08 -11.19 -5.25
C PRO A 113 19.13 -10.16 -4.76
N HIS A 114 19.55 -10.30 -3.50
CA HIS A 114 20.63 -9.53 -2.90
C HIS A 114 22.02 -10.02 -3.35
N MET A 115 22.16 -11.29 -3.75
CA MET A 115 23.39 -11.81 -4.34
C MET A 115 23.47 -11.33 -5.79
N ARG A 116 24.49 -10.52 -6.11
CA ARG A 116 24.59 -9.79 -7.38
C ARG A 116 25.94 -9.99 -8.03
N GLY A 117 25.95 -10.01 -9.36
CA GLY A 117 27.16 -10.04 -10.17
C GLY A 117 27.05 -9.16 -11.40
N THR A 118 28.18 -8.98 -12.09
CA THR A 118 28.29 -8.18 -13.30
C THR A 118 28.95 -8.99 -14.40
N LEU A 119 28.33 -9.05 -15.58
CA LEU A 119 28.87 -9.66 -16.77
C LEU A 119 29.19 -8.59 -17.81
N VAL A 120 30.47 -8.37 -18.08
CA VAL A 120 30.95 -7.47 -19.13
C VAL A 120 31.21 -8.28 -20.39
N VAL A 121 30.47 -7.99 -21.46
CA VAL A 121 30.61 -8.64 -22.77
C VAL A 121 31.22 -7.64 -23.74
N ALA A 122 32.46 -7.88 -24.16
CA ALA A 122 33.14 -7.03 -25.13
C ALA A 122 32.45 -7.14 -26.52
N PRO A 123 32.28 -6.03 -27.25
CA PRO A 123 31.82 -6.06 -28.63
C PRO A 123 32.77 -6.85 -29.51
N GLU A 124 32.23 -7.58 -30.49
CA GLU A 124 33.06 -8.13 -31.58
C GLU A 124 33.70 -6.95 -32.33
N ASP A 125 34.98 -7.08 -32.69
CA ASP A 125 35.67 -6.10 -33.52
C ASP A 125 34.99 -6.02 -34.89
N GLY A 126 33.99 -5.12 -35.01
CA GLY A 126 33.36 -4.69 -36.26
C GLY A 126 31.87 -5.00 -36.38
N GLU A 127 30.99 -4.04 -36.03
CA GLU A 127 30.04 -3.41 -36.96
C GLU A 127 29.12 -2.39 -36.26
N VAL A 128 28.90 -1.27 -36.96
CA VAL A 128 28.08 -0.11 -36.58
C VAL A 128 26.70 -0.23 -37.25
N ASP A 129 25.65 0.02 -36.46
CA ASP A 129 24.24 0.35 -36.77
C ASP A 129 23.74 0.37 -38.23
N SER A 130 22.65 -0.38 -38.51
CA SER A 130 21.51 0.15 -39.30
C SER A 130 20.22 -0.69 -39.25
N ARG A 131 19.17 -0.10 -38.65
CA ARG A 131 17.79 0.13 -39.16
C ARG A 131 17.13 -0.82 -40.22
N PHE A 132 15.88 -1.20 -39.86
CA PHE A 132 14.67 -1.45 -40.70
C PHE A 132 14.37 -2.85 -41.30
N ARG A 133 13.15 -3.34 -40.92
CA ARG A 133 12.13 -4.13 -41.65
C ARG A 133 12.33 -5.64 -41.92
N GLY A 134 11.31 -6.41 -41.50
CA GLY A 134 10.55 -7.27 -42.43
C GLY A 134 10.33 -8.74 -42.06
N ASN A 135 9.08 -9.04 -41.68
CA ASN A 135 8.32 -10.31 -41.58
C ASN A 135 8.82 -11.68 -42.12
N ASP A 136 8.39 -12.68 -41.33
CA ASP A 136 7.78 -13.98 -41.66
C ASP A 136 8.60 -15.21 -42.09
N ASN A 137 8.66 -16.15 -41.13
CA ASN A 137 8.29 -17.57 -41.22
C ASN A 137 8.66 -18.37 -42.47
N VAL A 138 9.69 -19.21 -42.35
CA VAL A 138 9.88 -20.41 -43.19
C VAL A 138 10.46 -21.58 -42.37
N ILE A 139 9.57 -22.52 -42.04
CA ILE A 139 9.77 -23.99 -42.05
C ILE A 139 10.43 -24.66 -40.83
N LEU A 140 9.55 -25.11 -39.92
CA LEU A 140 9.62 -26.42 -39.28
C LEU A 140 9.48 -27.53 -40.34
N ASN A 141 10.51 -28.37 -40.52
CA ASN A 141 10.39 -29.82 -40.75
C ASN A 141 11.76 -30.47 -41.03
N ARG A 142 12.35 -31.10 -40.01
CA ARG A 142 13.16 -32.32 -40.18
C ARG A 142 13.31 -32.99 -38.81
N PHE A 143 13.17 -34.32 -38.82
CA PHE A 143 13.24 -35.24 -37.68
C PHE A 143 11.92 -35.47 -36.94
N GLY A 144 11.08 -36.28 -37.57
CA GLY A 144 10.03 -37.01 -36.89
C GLY A 144 10.60 -38.07 -35.95
N LEU A 145 10.10 -38.08 -34.72
CA LEU A 145 10.16 -39.19 -33.78
C LEU A 145 8.75 -39.32 -33.19
N ARG A 146 8.13 -40.50 -33.37
CA ARG A 146 6.83 -40.85 -32.77
C ARG A 146 6.99 -41.01 -31.26
N ALA A 147 6.30 -40.19 -30.47
CA ALA A 147 6.07 -40.42 -29.05
C ALA A 147 4.65 -40.98 -28.87
N HIS A 148 4.52 -42.29 -28.64
CA HIS A 148 3.31 -42.82 -27.99
C HIS A 148 3.53 -42.79 -26.48
N GLY A 149 2.66 -42.08 -25.76
CA GLY A 149 2.63 -42.05 -24.30
C GLY A 149 2.84 -40.67 -23.65
N LEU A 150 2.90 -39.58 -24.42
CA LEU A 150 3.17 -38.24 -23.90
C LEU A 150 2.05 -37.22 -24.15
N GLU A 151 0.88 -37.63 -24.67
CA GLU A 151 -0.19 -36.67 -24.96
C GLU A 151 -1.02 -36.31 -23.71
N GLY A 152 -1.33 -37.27 -22.82
CA GLY A 152 -2.08 -37.00 -21.59
C GLY A 152 -1.31 -36.25 -20.49
N LEU A 153 0.03 -36.35 -20.49
CA LEU A 153 0.91 -35.64 -19.54
C LEU A 153 1.21 -34.21 -20.02
N ILE A 154 1.39 -34.01 -21.33
CA ILE A 154 1.61 -32.69 -21.93
C ILE A 154 0.35 -31.83 -21.85
N GLU A 155 -0.84 -32.40 -21.90
CA GLU A 155 -2.10 -31.64 -21.83
C GLU A 155 -2.40 -31.15 -20.40
N ASN A 156 -2.07 -31.95 -19.38
CA ASN A 156 -2.14 -31.51 -17.97
C ASN A 156 -1.03 -30.49 -17.61
N LEU A 157 0.18 -30.64 -18.16
CA LEU A 157 1.26 -29.66 -17.99
C LEU A 157 0.98 -28.34 -18.72
N LYS A 158 0.41 -28.37 -19.93
CA LYS A 158 -0.01 -27.15 -20.65
C LYS A 158 -1.15 -26.42 -19.94
N ASN A 159 -2.08 -27.15 -19.32
CA ASN A 159 -3.17 -26.56 -18.52
C ASN A 159 -2.69 -26.01 -17.17
N PHE A 160 -1.64 -26.59 -16.59
CA PHE A 160 -1.01 -26.08 -15.36
C PHE A 160 -0.16 -24.83 -15.64
N PHE A 161 0.71 -24.86 -16.66
CA PHE A 161 1.56 -23.73 -17.05
C PHE A 161 0.77 -22.56 -17.66
N SER A 162 -0.34 -22.80 -18.38
CA SER A 162 -1.24 -21.71 -18.82
C SER A 162 -1.97 -21.04 -17.65
N SER A 163 -2.21 -21.75 -16.54
CA SER A 163 -2.82 -21.19 -15.32
C SER A 163 -1.86 -20.39 -14.44
N LEU A 164 -0.55 -20.66 -14.54
CA LEU A 164 0.50 -20.01 -13.74
C LEU A 164 1.17 -18.85 -14.49
N GLN A 165 1.44 -19.04 -15.80
CA GLN A 165 1.97 -17.99 -16.66
C GLN A 165 0.94 -16.88 -16.92
N SER A 166 -0.37 -17.17 -16.90
CA SER A 166 -1.42 -16.13 -16.97
C SER A 166 -1.60 -15.34 -15.67
N LYS A 167 -1.29 -15.93 -14.50
CA LYS A 167 -1.41 -15.29 -13.17
C LYS A 167 -0.34 -14.25 -12.86
N ILE A 168 0.84 -14.34 -13.49
CA ILE A 168 1.97 -13.45 -13.22
C ILE A 168 2.09 -12.38 -14.32
N ARG A 169 1.81 -12.75 -15.58
CA ARG A 169 1.75 -11.78 -16.70
C ARG A 169 0.65 -10.72 -16.50
N SER A 170 -0.44 -11.07 -15.81
CA SER A 170 -1.54 -10.15 -15.50
C SER A 170 -1.17 -9.03 -14.50
N ILE A 171 -0.03 -9.12 -13.81
CA ILE A 171 0.39 -8.10 -12.84
C ILE A 171 1.17 -6.96 -13.52
N PHE A 172 2.02 -7.27 -14.52
CA PHE A 172 3.03 -6.31 -15.01
C PHE A 172 2.93 -5.91 -16.50
N GLU A 173 1.89 -6.32 -17.25
CA GLU A 173 1.69 -5.89 -18.65
C GLU A 173 0.92 -4.56 -18.84
N LYS A 174 0.64 -3.79 -17.78
CA LYS A 174 0.06 -2.45 -17.92
C LYS A 174 0.85 -1.44 -17.11
N GLN A 175 1.24 -0.34 -17.78
CA GLN A 175 1.77 0.90 -17.21
C GLN A 175 0.88 1.37 -16.05
N GLU A 176 1.12 0.86 -14.84
CA GLU A 176 0.54 1.43 -13.63
C GLU A 176 1.48 2.51 -13.11
N ASP A 177 0.90 3.67 -12.83
CA ASP A 177 1.59 4.77 -12.17
C ASP A 177 2.19 4.28 -10.84
N PRO A 178 3.51 4.41 -10.61
CA PRO A 178 4.15 4.01 -9.36
C PRO A 178 3.55 4.65 -8.10
N VAL A 179 2.92 5.82 -8.22
CA VAL A 179 2.20 6.47 -7.09
C VAL A 179 0.96 5.68 -6.72
N MET A 180 0.24 5.17 -7.74
CA MET A 180 -0.90 4.29 -7.54
C MET A 180 -0.43 2.96 -6.93
N THR A 181 0.70 2.41 -7.37
CA THR A 181 1.31 1.23 -6.75
C THR A 181 1.68 1.49 -5.28
N TRP A 182 2.20 2.68 -4.95
CA TRP A 182 2.52 3.07 -3.58
C TRP A 182 1.28 3.11 -2.69
N ASN A 183 0.22 3.76 -3.17
CA ASN A 183 -1.06 3.78 -2.48
C ASN A 183 -1.63 2.36 -2.31
N ASN A 184 -1.53 1.50 -3.33
CA ASN A 184 -1.97 0.11 -3.26
C ASN A 184 -1.19 -0.70 -2.21
N LEU A 185 0.12 -0.48 -2.07
CA LEU A 185 0.93 -1.13 -1.05
C LEU A 185 0.54 -0.68 0.37
N LYS A 186 0.40 0.64 0.58
CA LYS A 186 -0.10 1.23 1.83
C LYS A 186 -1.43 0.62 2.26
N GLN A 187 -2.25 0.34 1.26
CA GLN A 187 -3.56 -0.24 1.43
C GLN A 187 -3.51 -1.76 1.68
N LYS A 188 -2.58 -2.50 1.07
CA LYS A 188 -2.44 -3.96 1.21
C LYS A 188 -1.91 -4.37 2.59
N TYR A 189 -1.00 -3.60 3.16
CA TYR A 189 -0.37 -3.89 4.47
C TYR A 189 -0.83 -2.92 5.56
N LYS A 190 -2.00 -2.31 5.36
CA LYS A 190 -2.56 -1.29 6.25
C LYS A 190 -2.77 -1.87 7.67
N GLY A 191 -2.04 -1.36 8.67
CA GLY A 191 -2.12 -1.85 10.06
C GLY A 191 -1.17 -3.01 10.41
N GLN A 192 -0.29 -3.39 9.49
CA GLN A 192 0.85 -4.28 9.76
C GLN A 192 2.07 -3.45 10.14
N GLY A 193 2.97 -4.04 10.94
CA GLY A 193 4.21 -3.37 11.31
C GLY A 193 5.10 -3.15 10.09
N GLY A 194 5.94 -2.12 10.10
CA GLY A 194 6.78 -1.78 8.95
C GLY A 194 7.75 -2.87 8.53
N ALA A 195 8.09 -3.79 9.43
CA ALA A 195 8.94 -4.96 9.17
C ALA A 195 8.15 -6.29 9.00
N THR A 196 6.82 -6.25 8.80
CA THR A 196 6.01 -7.47 8.62
C THR A 196 6.13 -8.01 7.20
N GLY A 197 6.77 -9.18 7.04
CA GLY A 197 7.02 -9.79 5.73
C GLY A 197 7.88 -8.91 4.83
N ASP A 198 7.64 -8.94 3.52
CA ASP A 198 8.42 -8.19 2.52
C ASP A 198 7.86 -6.77 2.23
N VAL A 199 7.03 -6.21 3.12
CA VAL A 199 6.35 -4.93 2.86
C VAL A 199 7.30 -3.75 2.74
N HIS A 200 8.34 -3.71 3.60
CA HIS A 200 9.38 -2.68 3.53
C HIS A 200 10.10 -2.72 2.18
N ASP A 201 10.44 -3.91 1.71
CA ASP A 201 11.17 -4.09 0.45
C ASP A 201 10.29 -3.77 -0.77
N GLN A 202 8.99 -4.06 -0.70
CA GLN A 202 8.03 -3.60 -1.70
C GLN A 202 7.90 -2.07 -1.71
N ALA A 203 7.87 -1.43 -0.53
CA ALA A 203 7.84 0.02 -0.40
C ALA A 203 9.07 0.65 -1.03
N HIS A 204 10.24 0.05 -0.76
CA HIS A 204 11.52 0.40 -1.37
C HIS A 204 11.45 0.33 -2.90
N LEU A 205 11.04 -0.81 -3.47
CA LEU A 205 10.94 -0.95 -4.92
C LEU A 205 10.05 0.15 -5.56
N ILE A 206 8.90 0.42 -4.96
CA ILE A 206 7.95 1.40 -5.49
C ILE A 206 8.54 2.82 -5.42
N GLY A 207 9.22 3.16 -4.33
CA GLY A 207 9.93 4.44 -4.22
C GLY A 207 10.87 4.67 -5.40
N GLY A 208 11.65 3.65 -5.77
CA GLY A 208 12.55 3.73 -6.92
C GLY A 208 11.81 3.98 -8.23
N LEU A 209 10.68 3.30 -8.44
CA LEU A 209 9.83 3.51 -9.63
C LEU A 209 9.24 4.92 -9.70
N ILE A 210 8.83 5.50 -8.55
CA ILE A 210 8.36 6.89 -8.49
C ILE A 210 9.47 7.83 -8.95
N PHE A 211 10.70 7.65 -8.46
CA PHE A 211 11.82 8.47 -8.92
C PHE A 211 12.09 8.32 -10.42
N GLU A 212 12.13 7.09 -10.95
CA GLU A 212 12.38 6.86 -12.39
C GLU A 212 11.33 7.55 -13.26
N THR A 213 10.09 7.61 -12.77
CA THR A 213 8.96 8.15 -13.53
C THR A 213 8.87 9.67 -13.42
N TYR A 214 9.09 10.24 -12.24
CA TYR A 214 8.77 11.64 -11.95
C TYR A 214 9.98 12.50 -11.54
N GLY A 215 11.13 11.90 -11.31
CA GLY A 215 12.35 12.59 -10.89
C GLY A 215 12.32 13.08 -9.44
N LEU A 216 13.40 13.76 -9.03
CA LEU A 216 13.66 14.11 -7.62
C LEU A 216 12.58 15.00 -6.97
N GLU A 217 11.90 15.85 -7.75
CA GLU A 217 10.90 16.80 -7.23
C GLU A 217 9.62 16.11 -6.74
N SER A 218 9.46 14.82 -7.04
CA SER A 218 8.31 14.04 -6.63
C SER A 218 8.54 13.25 -5.33
N LEU A 219 9.57 13.58 -4.54
CA LEU A 219 9.85 12.93 -3.26
C LEU A 219 8.64 12.98 -2.31
N SER A 220 7.85 14.06 -2.36
CA SER A 220 6.62 14.25 -1.58
C SER A 220 5.49 13.28 -1.93
N LYS A 221 5.64 12.47 -2.99
CA LYS A 221 4.72 11.39 -3.32
C LYS A 221 4.93 10.14 -2.45
N CYS A 222 6.08 10.03 -1.79
CA CYS A 222 6.32 9.05 -0.74
C CYS A 222 5.75 9.52 0.60
N SER A 223 5.47 8.57 1.49
CA SER A 223 5.00 8.81 2.85
C SER A 223 5.64 7.82 3.83
N SER A 224 5.47 8.03 5.15
CA SER A 224 6.28 7.38 6.20
C SER A 224 5.93 5.91 6.49
N GLU A 225 4.85 5.38 5.89
CA GLU A 225 4.40 4.02 6.10
C GLU A 225 5.49 3.01 5.76
N PHE A 226 5.45 1.87 6.47
CA PHE A 226 6.39 0.77 6.31
C PHE A 226 7.85 1.15 6.58
N ALA A 227 8.07 1.87 7.68
CA ALA A 227 9.40 2.32 8.11
C ALA A 227 10.14 3.09 6.99
N PHE A 228 9.44 4.02 6.34
CA PHE A 228 10.00 4.91 5.31
C PHE A 228 10.55 4.21 4.06
N GLY A 229 10.17 2.95 3.79
CA GLY A 229 10.68 2.18 2.66
C GLY A 229 10.57 2.91 1.31
N CYS A 230 9.47 3.63 1.04
CA CYS A 230 9.33 4.43 -0.18
C CYS A 230 10.43 5.48 -0.33
N PHE A 231 10.74 6.23 0.73
CA PHE A 231 11.81 7.22 0.67
C PHE A 231 13.18 6.57 0.45
N HIS A 232 13.42 5.41 1.08
CA HIS A 232 14.68 4.68 0.93
C HIS A 232 14.91 4.30 -0.53
N GLY A 233 13.95 3.63 -1.16
CA GLY A 233 14.14 3.20 -2.55
C GLY A 233 14.07 4.33 -3.57
N PHE A 234 13.30 5.38 -3.29
CA PHE A 234 13.31 6.59 -4.11
C PHE A 234 14.70 7.22 -4.17
N LEU A 235 15.32 7.40 -2.99
CA LEU A 235 16.63 8.04 -2.88
C LEU A 235 17.76 7.08 -3.29
N ASP A 236 17.59 5.78 -3.08
CA ASP A 236 18.44 4.73 -3.64
C ASP A 236 18.57 4.90 -5.15
N LYS A 237 17.42 4.91 -5.83
CA LYS A 237 17.35 5.10 -7.27
C LYS A 237 17.88 6.45 -7.72
N ALA A 238 17.58 7.52 -6.97
CA ALA A 238 17.99 8.88 -7.29
C ALA A 238 19.50 9.05 -7.39
N PHE A 239 20.24 8.36 -6.53
CA PHE A 239 21.69 8.50 -6.44
C PHE A 239 22.46 7.35 -7.09
N GLN A 240 21.79 6.31 -7.59
CA GLN A 240 22.41 5.16 -8.25
C GLN A 240 23.41 5.54 -9.38
N LYS A 241 23.21 6.68 -10.06
CA LYS A 241 24.04 7.12 -11.20
C LYS A 241 24.79 8.43 -11.01
N SER A 242 24.39 9.28 -10.08
CA SER A 242 25.03 10.59 -9.84
C SER A 242 24.76 11.05 -8.40
N LEU A 243 25.71 11.78 -7.81
CA LEU A 243 25.63 12.39 -6.48
C LEU A 243 25.43 13.91 -6.50
N ASP A 244 25.16 14.51 -7.66
CA ASP A 244 25.13 15.97 -7.83
C ASP A 244 24.02 16.65 -7.02
N ASN A 245 22.93 15.92 -6.74
CA ASN A 245 21.73 16.45 -6.10
C ASN A 245 21.64 16.15 -4.59
N LEU A 246 22.74 15.77 -3.93
CA LEU A 246 22.72 15.41 -2.49
C LEU A 246 22.10 16.51 -1.61
N LYS A 247 22.49 17.77 -1.81
CA LYS A 247 21.95 18.90 -1.05
C LYS A 247 20.48 19.17 -1.36
N LYS A 248 20.07 19.05 -2.63
CA LYS A 248 18.67 19.24 -3.05
C LYS A 248 17.76 18.16 -2.42
N ALA A 249 18.23 16.91 -2.34
CA ALA A 249 17.49 15.86 -1.66
C ALA A 249 17.43 16.09 -0.14
N GLU A 250 18.50 16.56 0.48
CA GLU A 250 18.50 16.93 1.91
C GLU A 250 17.48 18.04 2.20
N GLU A 251 17.42 19.07 1.37
CA GLU A 251 16.43 20.15 1.48
C GLU A 251 15.00 19.62 1.30
N ALA A 252 14.77 18.72 0.34
CA ALA A 252 13.48 18.09 0.14
C ALA A 252 13.08 17.18 1.32
N CYS A 253 14.03 16.48 1.95
CA CYS A 253 13.74 15.72 3.16
C CYS A 253 13.36 16.63 4.34
N LYS A 254 14.00 17.81 4.46
CA LYS A 254 13.72 18.77 5.53
C LYS A 254 12.31 19.38 5.43
N THR A 255 11.66 19.35 4.26
CA THR A 255 10.26 19.81 4.15
C THR A 255 9.27 18.87 4.81
N LEU A 256 9.68 17.65 5.19
CA LEU A 256 8.83 16.68 5.91
C LEU A 256 8.63 17.05 7.38
N GLY A 257 9.22 18.15 7.86
CA GLY A 257 9.16 18.62 9.24
C GLY A 257 10.44 18.36 10.02
N GLU A 258 10.48 18.82 11.27
CA GLU A 258 11.62 18.59 12.16
C GLU A 258 11.57 17.18 12.79
N GLY A 259 12.74 16.56 13.00
CA GLY A 259 12.86 15.28 13.71
C GLY A 259 12.70 14.04 12.82
N GLY A 260 11.96 13.05 13.33
CA GLY A 260 11.82 11.70 12.78
C GLY A 260 11.64 11.59 11.27
N PRO A 261 10.58 12.17 10.67
CA PRO A 261 10.32 12.05 9.24
C PRO A 261 11.46 12.55 8.33
N SER A 262 12.01 13.72 8.62
CA SER A 262 13.17 14.24 7.88
C SER A 262 14.39 13.35 8.07
N SER A 263 14.63 12.84 9.28
CA SER A 263 15.79 12.00 9.57
C SER A 263 15.76 10.67 8.83
N SER A 264 14.61 10.01 8.77
CA SER A 264 14.41 8.77 8.02
C SER A 264 14.51 8.97 6.50
N CYS A 265 14.03 10.11 5.98
CA CYS A 265 14.26 10.47 4.58
C CYS A 265 15.76 10.66 4.28
N ILE A 266 16.50 11.36 5.14
CA ILE A 266 17.95 11.55 4.99
C ILE A 266 18.69 10.21 5.09
N HIS A 267 18.24 9.29 5.94
CA HIS A 267 18.75 7.92 5.99
C HIS A 267 18.68 7.25 4.61
N GLY A 268 17.56 7.43 3.89
CA GLY A 268 17.40 7.02 2.48
C GLY A 268 18.49 7.54 1.52
N ILE A 269 19.04 8.74 1.75
CA ILE A 269 20.16 9.26 0.95
C ILE A 269 21.39 8.35 1.10
N GLY A 270 21.62 7.81 2.30
CA GLY A 270 22.70 6.87 2.58
C GLY A 270 22.63 5.61 1.72
N HIS A 271 21.43 5.06 1.53
CA HIS A 271 21.22 3.91 0.64
C HIS A 271 21.68 4.22 -0.79
N GLY A 272 21.23 5.36 -1.34
CA GLY A 272 21.60 5.77 -2.69
C GLY A 272 23.07 6.09 -2.86
N VAL A 273 23.71 6.66 -1.84
CA VAL A 273 25.17 6.86 -1.83
C VAL A 273 25.90 5.53 -1.85
N ALA A 274 25.48 4.54 -1.06
CA ALA A 274 26.09 3.21 -1.08
C ALA A 274 25.89 2.51 -2.44
N SER A 275 24.70 2.63 -3.03
CA SER A 275 24.39 2.09 -4.35
C SER A 275 25.18 2.72 -5.49
N PHE A 276 25.46 4.03 -5.43
CA PHE A 276 26.34 4.72 -6.38
C PHE A 276 27.72 4.04 -6.46
N TYR A 277 28.29 3.70 -5.30
CA TYR A 277 29.56 2.96 -5.20
C TYR A 277 29.39 1.44 -5.25
N SER A 278 28.21 0.94 -5.66
CA SER A 278 27.88 -0.49 -5.77
C SER A 278 28.22 -1.29 -4.51
N THR A 279 28.08 -0.68 -3.33
CA THR A 279 28.44 -1.25 -2.01
C THR A 279 29.87 -1.82 -1.95
N ALA A 280 30.77 -1.30 -2.79
CA ALA A 280 32.15 -1.77 -2.89
C ALA A 280 33.15 -0.84 -2.18
N ASP A 281 32.88 0.48 -2.17
CA ASP A 281 33.75 1.48 -1.55
C ASP A 281 33.08 2.20 -0.37
N LEU A 282 33.28 1.65 0.83
CA LEU A 282 32.71 2.17 2.07
C LEU A 282 33.25 3.58 2.40
N LYS A 283 34.55 3.82 2.18
CA LYS A 283 35.19 5.10 2.55
C LYS A 283 34.71 6.23 1.64
N ALA A 284 34.58 5.98 0.34
CA ALA A 284 34.04 6.97 -0.60
C ALA A 284 32.54 7.24 -0.35
N SER A 285 31.78 6.21 0.02
CA SER A 285 30.36 6.35 0.41
C SER A 285 30.21 7.29 1.61
N LEU A 286 30.92 7.01 2.71
CA LEU A 286 30.89 7.83 3.92
C LEU A 286 31.38 9.26 3.65
N SER A 287 32.44 9.42 2.86
CA SER A 287 32.95 10.74 2.45
C SER A 287 31.94 11.56 1.64
N SER A 288 31.07 10.89 0.88
CA SER A 288 30.01 11.55 0.11
C SER A 288 28.89 12.07 1.02
N CYS A 289 28.52 11.31 2.06
CA CYS A 289 27.58 11.76 3.09
C CYS A 289 28.08 13.02 3.84
N LYS A 290 29.40 13.24 3.97
CA LYS A 290 29.98 14.45 4.59
C LYS A 290 29.68 15.75 3.83
N LYS A 291 29.16 15.67 2.61
CA LYS A 291 28.71 16.84 1.84
C LYS A 291 27.36 17.39 2.32
N LEU A 292 26.61 16.61 3.10
CA LEU A 292 25.37 17.02 3.75
C LEU A 292 25.66 17.86 5.02
N SER A 293 24.63 18.53 5.54
CA SER A 293 24.79 19.26 6.81
C SER A 293 25.18 18.35 7.98
N ASN A 294 25.85 18.92 8.99
CA ASN A 294 26.32 18.16 10.15
C ASN A 294 25.20 17.42 10.89
N THR A 295 23.99 17.96 10.90
CA THR A 295 22.82 17.31 11.52
C THR A 295 22.25 16.16 10.68
N SER A 296 22.59 16.08 9.40
CA SER A 296 22.12 15.05 8.46
C SER A 296 23.11 13.90 8.26
N GLN A 297 24.40 14.13 8.51
CA GLN A 297 25.48 13.19 8.24
C GLN A 297 25.28 11.83 8.92
N GLN A 298 24.94 11.80 10.21
CA GLN A 298 24.79 10.54 10.96
C GLN A 298 23.67 9.65 10.40
N TYR A 299 22.56 10.23 9.94
CA TYR A 299 21.48 9.47 9.31
C TYR A 299 21.91 8.89 7.97
N CYS A 300 22.64 9.67 7.16
CA CYS A 300 23.22 9.19 5.89
C CYS A 300 24.25 8.07 6.11
N PHE A 301 25.11 8.19 7.14
CA PHE A 301 26.05 7.13 7.49
C PHE A 301 25.33 5.84 7.87
N ASP A 302 24.26 5.92 8.66
CA ASP A 302 23.45 4.75 9.06
C ASP A 302 22.87 4.03 7.83
N GLY A 303 22.32 4.77 6.86
CA GLY A 303 21.82 4.18 5.60
C GLY A 303 22.93 3.54 4.76
N VAL A 304 24.13 4.14 4.71
CA VAL A 304 25.30 3.53 4.05
C VAL A 304 25.65 2.19 4.72
N PHE A 305 25.79 2.15 6.05
CA PHE A 305 26.14 0.92 6.74
C PHE A 305 25.07 -0.18 6.60
N MET A 306 23.78 0.19 6.58
CA MET A 306 22.69 -0.75 6.36
C MET A 306 22.76 -1.41 4.97
N GLU A 307 23.12 -0.68 3.92
CA GLU A 307 23.34 -1.27 2.60
C GLU A 307 24.59 -2.15 2.54
N PHE A 308 25.67 -1.76 3.22
CA PHE A 308 26.88 -2.57 3.28
C PHE A 308 26.67 -3.88 4.07
N GLU A 309 25.85 -3.88 5.12
CA GLU A 309 25.43 -5.09 5.82
C GLU A 309 24.83 -6.12 4.84
N ARG A 310 24.10 -5.66 3.83
CA ARG A 310 23.37 -6.51 2.87
C ARG A 310 24.20 -6.86 1.64
N GLY A 311 24.87 -5.87 1.04
CA GLY A 311 25.48 -5.97 -0.29
C GLY A 311 27.01 -6.05 -0.32
N ALA A 312 27.69 -5.79 0.80
CA ALA A 312 29.16 -5.72 0.77
C ALA A 312 29.82 -7.10 0.60
N PRO A 313 30.98 -7.16 -0.09
CA PRO A 313 31.77 -8.40 -0.22
C PRO A 313 32.05 -9.05 1.13
N GLY A 314 32.06 -10.40 1.15
CA GLY A 314 32.30 -11.17 2.37
C GLY A 314 33.59 -10.78 3.12
N SER A 315 34.62 -10.32 2.40
CA SER A 315 35.91 -9.88 2.95
C SER A 315 35.87 -8.57 3.75
N LEU A 316 34.81 -7.76 3.60
CA LEU A 316 34.68 -6.51 4.34
C LEU A 316 34.47 -6.76 5.84
N TYR A 317 33.66 -7.78 6.17
CA TYR A 317 33.38 -8.19 7.52
C TYR A 317 34.25 -9.38 7.91
N SER A 318 34.48 -9.57 9.21
CA SER A 318 35.29 -10.70 9.69
C SER A 318 34.63 -11.38 10.87
N LYS A 319 34.52 -12.71 10.80
CA LYS A 319 34.13 -13.52 11.96
C LYS A 319 35.21 -13.50 13.05
N VAL A 320 36.48 -13.40 12.65
CA VAL A 320 37.64 -13.40 13.56
C VAL A 320 37.82 -12.04 14.22
N ASN A 321 37.67 -10.95 13.46
CA ASN A 321 37.61 -9.60 13.99
C ASN A 321 36.16 -9.06 13.91
N PRO A 322 35.35 -9.21 14.98
CA PRO A 322 33.95 -8.82 14.97
C PRO A 322 33.73 -7.30 14.93
N TYR A 323 34.79 -6.49 15.06
CA TYR A 323 34.72 -5.04 14.98
C TYR A 323 35.00 -4.51 13.57
N LYS A 324 35.46 -5.37 12.64
CA LYS A 324 35.73 -4.97 11.26
C LYS A 324 34.43 -4.70 10.50
N PRO A 325 34.29 -3.59 9.74
CA PRO A 325 35.31 -2.56 9.43
C PRO A 325 35.33 -1.35 10.38
N CYS A 326 34.53 -1.35 11.44
CA CYS A 326 34.37 -0.21 12.34
C CYS A 326 35.66 0.21 13.03
N ASP A 327 36.47 -0.74 13.51
CA ASP A 327 37.77 -0.47 14.14
C ASP A 327 38.80 0.10 13.16
N GLU A 328 38.82 -0.40 11.91
CA GLU A 328 39.67 0.14 10.84
C GLU A 328 39.28 1.59 10.46
N LEU A 329 37.98 1.86 10.41
CA LEU A 329 37.45 3.20 10.17
C LEU A 329 37.77 4.13 11.34
N GLU A 330 37.60 3.67 12.58
CA GLU A 330 37.91 4.47 13.76
C GLU A 330 39.41 4.79 13.86
N GLY A 331 40.28 3.85 13.52
CA GLY A 331 41.71 4.09 13.41
C GLY A 331 42.09 5.12 12.32
N SER A 332 41.26 5.25 11.27
CA SER A 332 41.52 6.16 10.14
C SER A 332 40.86 7.54 10.30
N PHE A 333 39.69 7.61 10.94
CA PHE A 333 38.81 8.79 10.96
C PHE A 333 38.36 9.18 12.37
N GLY A 334 38.85 8.52 13.41
CA GLY A 334 38.34 8.69 14.78
C GLY A 334 36.90 8.19 14.93
N GLU A 335 36.22 8.60 15.99
CA GLU A 335 34.88 8.08 16.33
C GLU A 335 33.74 8.53 15.39
N GLU A 336 34.05 9.26 14.30
CA GLU A 336 33.08 9.89 13.40
C GLU A 336 32.00 8.92 12.88
N PHE A 337 32.41 7.70 12.54
CA PHE A 337 31.54 6.66 11.99
C PHE A 337 31.16 5.57 13.00
N SER A 338 31.73 5.60 14.20
CA SER A 338 31.63 4.49 15.15
C SER A 338 30.20 4.25 15.62
N PHE A 339 29.39 5.30 15.74
CA PHE A 339 27.97 5.17 16.10
C PHE A 339 27.18 4.41 15.01
N ALA A 340 27.19 4.92 13.77
CA ALA A 340 26.46 4.32 12.66
C ALA A 340 26.96 2.89 12.34
N CYS A 341 28.28 2.66 12.41
CA CYS A 341 28.84 1.33 12.22
C CYS A 341 28.41 0.38 13.34
N GLY A 342 28.50 0.80 14.61
CA GLY A 342 28.09 0.02 15.76
C GLY A 342 26.59 -0.31 15.79
N ARG A 343 25.75 0.55 15.23
CA ARG A 343 24.30 0.31 15.07
C ARG A 343 23.99 -0.84 14.10
N ASN A 344 24.78 -1.00 13.05
CA ASN A 344 24.53 -2.01 12.00
C ASN A 344 25.34 -3.31 12.22
N GLN A 345 26.43 -3.27 13.00
CA GLN A 345 27.29 -4.43 13.23
C GLN A 345 26.56 -5.65 13.84
N PRO A 346 25.66 -5.52 14.84
CA PRO A 346 24.94 -6.66 15.42
C PRO A 346 24.21 -7.52 14.39
N THR A 347 23.55 -6.90 13.41
CA THR A 347 22.80 -7.64 12.41
C THR A 347 23.74 -8.44 11.49
N VAL A 348 24.91 -7.91 11.13
CA VAL A 348 25.96 -8.65 10.41
C VAL A 348 26.39 -9.89 11.21
N LEU A 349 26.70 -9.71 12.50
CA LEU A 349 27.19 -10.78 13.36
C LEU A 349 26.17 -11.93 13.49
N MET A 350 24.89 -11.59 13.63
CA MET A 350 23.82 -12.58 13.75
C MET A 350 23.45 -13.20 12.40
N SER A 351 23.32 -12.41 11.34
CA SER A 351 22.83 -12.89 10.04
C SER A 351 23.89 -13.66 9.24
N ARG A 352 25.10 -13.10 9.10
CA ARG A 352 26.20 -13.66 8.31
C ARG A 352 26.98 -14.70 9.11
N PHE A 353 27.30 -14.43 10.37
CA PHE A 353 28.14 -15.32 11.18
C PHE A 353 27.38 -16.23 12.15
N LYS A 354 26.04 -16.16 12.15
CA LYS A 354 25.13 -17.00 12.97
C LYS A 354 25.43 -16.91 14.47
N MET A 355 25.92 -15.76 14.93
CA MET A 355 26.17 -15.53 16.36
C MET A 355 24.86 -15.39 17.13
N SER A 356 24.82 -15.90 18.36
CA SER A 356 23.67 -15.76 19.25
C SER A 356 23.54 -14.33 19.78
N PHE A 357 22.37 -13.99 20.34
CA PHE A 357 22.14 -12.68 20.96
C PHE A 357 23.16 -12.42 22.09
N GLU A 358 23.50 -13.46 22.87
CA GLU A 358 24.46 -13.44 23.96
C GLU A 358 25.92 -13.27 23.49
N ASP A 359 26.29 -13.91 22.37
CA ASP A 359 27.61 -13.71 21.76
C ASP A 359 27.82 -12.24 21.39
N VAL A 360 26.80 -11.64 20.77
CA VAL A 360 26.82 -10.23 20.35
C VAL A 360 26.86 -9.28 21.53
N ILE A 361 26.12 -9.56 22.62
CA ILE A 361 26.25 -8.81 23.89
C ILE A 361 27.71 -8.78 24.34
N GLY A 362 28.38 -9.93 24.35
CA GLY A 362 29.79 -10.02 24.73
C GLY A 362 30.71 -9.17 23.85
N ILE A 363 30.44 -9.13 22.54
CA ILE A 363 31.18 -8.31 21.57
C ILE A 363 30.94 -6.82 21.84
N CYS A 364 29.69 -6.38 22.00
CA CYS A 364 29.35 -5.00 22.31
C CYS A 364 30.06 -4.54 23.61
N LEU A 365 29.99 -5.33 24.68
CA LEU A 365 30.60 -5.02 25.98
C LEU A 365 32.12 -4.83 25.89
N ARG A 366 32.81 -5.65 25.09
CA ARG A 366 34.27 -5.62 24.94
C ARG A 366 34.78 -4.54 23.99
N SER A 367 33.90 -3.84 23.25
CA SER A 367 34.35 -2.79 22.35
C SER A 367 35.08 -1.68 23.11
N PRO A 368 36.27 -1.23 22.66
CA PRO A 368 36.97 -0.10 23.27
C PRO A 368 36.31 1.24 22.93
N SER A 369 35.54 1.30 21.84
CA SER A 369 34.84 2.49 21.36
C SER A 369 33.52 2.69 22.08
N GLU A 370 33.39 3.78 22.84
CA GLU A 370 32.16 4.06 23.60
C GLU A 370 30.99 4.38 22.67
N SER A 371 31.27 5.08 21.54
CA SER A 371 30.29 5.41 20.51
C SER A 371 29.74 4.16 19.82
N PHE A 372 30.61 3.23 19.42
CA PHE A 372 30.20 1.92 18.89
C PHE A 372 29.37 1.15 19.92
N LYS A 373 29.87 1.03 21.15
CA LYS A 373 29.24 0.25 22.22
C LYS A 373 27.82 0.75 22.49
N THR A 374 27.68 2.05 22.59
CA THR A 374 26.42 2.78 22.70
C THR A 374 25.42 2.35 21.62
N ALA A 375 25.80 2.42 20.35
CA ALA A 375 24.91 2.11 19.24
C ALA A 375 24.63 0.61 19.10
N CYS A 376 25.59 -0.24 19.45
CA CYS A 376 25.47 -1.70 19.47
C CYS A 376 24.31 -2.16 20.38
N PHE A 377 24.14 -1.50 21.53
CA PHE A 377 23.02 -1.80 22.45
C PHE A 377 21.68 -1.22 22.01
N ASP A 378 21.65 -0.09 21.29
CA ASP A 378 20.41 0.38 20.64
C ASP A 378 19.92 -0.66 19.64
N ALA A 379 20.83 -1.20 18.81
CA ALA A 379 20.54 -2.22 17.82
C ALA A 379 20.05 -3.55 18.41
N LEU A 380 20.61 -3.98 19.54
CA LEU A 380 20.09 -5.15 20.27
C LEU A 380 18.65 -4.93 20.78
N GLY A 381 18.31 -3.68 21.14
CA GLY A 381 16.93 -3.29 21.42
C GLY A 381 16.01 -3.48 20.22
N PHE A 382 16.40 -2.98 19.04
CA PHE A 382 15.63 -3.17 17.80
C PHE A 382 15.49 -4.64 17.41
N ILE A 383 16.55 -5.43 17.59
CA ILE A 383 16.53 -6.88 17.30
C ILE A 383 15.57 -7.62 18.24
N SER A 384 15.48 -7.21 19.50
CA SER A 384 14.61 -7.87 20.49
C SER A 384 13.12 -7.82 20.16
N THR A 385 12.68 -6.83 19.38
CA THR A 385 11.28 -6.66 18.98
C THR A 385 10.90 -7.46 17.74
N LYS A 386 11.87 -8.03 17.00
CA LYS A 386 11.62 -8.79 15.78
C LYS A 386 10.80 -10.06 16.02
N SER A 387 10.96 -10.70 17.18
CA SER A 387 10.31 -11.97 17.51
C SER A 387 9.13 -11.85 18.47
N THR A 388 8.95 -10.70 19.12
CA THR A 388 7.89 -10.50 20.13
C THR A 388 7.63 -9.01 20.37
N SER A 389 6.39 -8.68 20.72
CA SER A 389 6.00 -7.36 21.23
C SER A 389 5.72 -7.37 22.74
N ASP A 390 5.95 -8.49 23.43
CA ASP A 390 5.67 -8.66 24.86
C ASP A 390 6.70 -7.88 25.71
N PRO A 391 6.26 -6.95 26.58
CA PRO A 391 7.17 -6.11 27.37
C PRO A 391 8.11 -6.91 28.28
N ALA A 392 7.62 -7.95 28.95
CA ALA A 392 8.41 -8.73 29.89
C ALA A 392 9.51 -9.53 29.16
N SER A 393 9.17 -10.11 28.01
CA SER A 393 10.11 -10.84 27.16
C SER A 393 11.22 -9.94 26.62
N ILE A 394 10.86 -8.72 26.18
CA ILE A 394 11.84 -7.72 25.70
C ILE A 394 12.78 -7.29 26.83
N VAL A 395 12.25 -6.95 28.00
CA VAL A 395 13.07 -6.55 29.15
C VAL A 395 13.95 -7.69 29.65
N ALA A 396 13.44 -8.93 29.64
CA ALA A 396 14.22 -10.12 29.97
C ALA A 396 15.37 -10.34 28.98
N ALA A 397 15.16 -10.13 27.67
CA ALA A 397 16.20 -10.21 26.66
C ALA A 397 17.29 -9.15 26.88
N CYS A 398 16.91 -7.88 27.08
CA CYS A 398 17.86 -6.81 27.41
C CYS A 398 18.56 -7.04 28.76
N GLY A 399 17.90 -7.68 29.72
CA GLY A 399 18.47 -8.03 31.03
C GLY A 399 19.71 -8.93 30.95
N LYS A 400 19.84 -9.73 29.88
CA LYS A 400 21.02 -10.57 29.63
C LYS A 400 22.32 -9.79 29.46
N ILE A 401 22.24 -8.47 29.21
CA ILE A 401 23.41 -7.59 29.09
C ILE A 401 24.19 -7.50 30.41
N GLY A 402 23.52 -7.62 31.56
CA GLY A 402 24.16 -7.62 32.88
C GLY A 402 24.80 -6.31 33.33
N VAL A 403 24.84 -5.28 32.46
CA VAL A 403 25.33 -3.93 32.76
C VAL A 403 24.17 -2.95 32.65
N ASN A 404 23.79 -2.37 33.79
CA ASN A 404 22.55 -1.59 33.95
C ASN A 404 22.41 -0.47 32.89
N LYS A 405 23.44 0.36 32.70
CA LYS A 405 23.47 1.44 31.68
C LYS A 405 23.02 0.95 30.29
N TYR A 406 23.50 -0.21 29.86
CA TYR A 406 23.25 -0.75 28.52
C TYR A 406 21.96 -1.55 28.43
N MET A 407 21.55 -2.19 29.53
CA MET A 407 20.22 -2.80 29.65
C MET A 407 19.12 -1.75 29.48
N LEU A 408 19.20 -0.62 30.20
CA LEU A 408 18.25 0.48 30.10
C LEU A 408 18.18 1.03 28.68
N ARG A 409 19.34 1.16 28.04
CA ARG A 409 19.45 1.61 26.66
C ARG A 409 18.78 0.66 25.66
N CYS A 410 19.08 -0.64 25.75
CA CYS A 410 18.44 -1.68 24.94
C CYS A 410 16.91 -1.65 25.06
N ALA A 411 16.40 -1.58 26.30
CA ALA A 411 14.96 -1.58 26.53
C ALA A 411 14.28 -0.28 26.05
N LYS A 412 14.93 0.88 26.24
CA LYS A 412 14.47 2.17 25.69
C LYS A 412 14.41 2.15 24.16
N ALA A 413 15.45 1.64 23.51
CA ALA A 413 15.48 1.49 22.05
C ALA A 413 14.38 0.55 21.55
N ALA A 414 14.15 -0.58 22.22
CA ALA A 414 13.06 -1.51 21.92
C ALA A 414 11.67 -0.86 22.09
N ALA A 415 11.47 -0.06 23.15
CA ALA A 415 10.22 0.67 23.37
C ALA A 415 9.94 1.65 22.23
N GLY A 416 10.94 2.39 21.76
CA GLY A 416 10.80 3.29 20.61
C GLY A 416 10.53 2.54 19.30
N GLU A 417 11.17 1.38 19.10
CA GLU A 417 11.01 0.58 17.89
C GLU A 417 9.57 0.11 17.68
N LEU A 418 8.87 -0.27 18.76
CA LEU A 418 7.44 -0.63 18.67
C LEU A 418 6.59 0.52 18.11
N ILE A 419 6.92 1.77 18.45
CA ILE A 419 6.21 2.97 17.99
C ILE A 419 6.56 3.27 16.53
N PHE A 420 7.87 3.25 16.23
CA PHE A 420 8.41 3.53 14.91
C PHE A 420 7.85 2.57 13.86
N GLN A 421 7.84 1.27 14.18
CA GLN A 421 7.32 0.22 13.31
C GLN A 421 5.80 0.11 13.31
N GLU A 422 5.08 0.86 14.14
CA GLU A 422 3.62 0.76 14.34
C GLU A 422 3.15 -0.65 14.74
N VAL A 423 3.95 -1.37 15.54
CA VAL A 423 3.62 -2.74 15.93
C VAL A 423 2.26 -2.77 16.62
N PRO A 424 1.30 -3.63 16.20
CA PRO A 424 -0.02 -3.69 16.81
C PRO A 424 0.04 -3.76 18.35
N GLY A 425 -0.61 -2.81 19.03
CA GLY A 425 -0.61 -2.71 20.49
C GLY A 425 0.57 -1.94 21.12
N TRP A 426 1.40 -1.27 20.32
CA TRP A 426 2.53 -0.45 20.80
C TRP A 426 2.12 0.59 21.85
N GLN A 427 0.90 1.15 21.78
CA GLN A 427 0.38 2.15 22.72
C GLN A 427 0.39 1.65 24.17
N LYS A 428 0.22 0.33 24.36
CA LYS A 428 0.31 -0.32 25.67
C LYS A 428 1.72 -0.83 25.92
N ASN A 429 2.29 -1.54 24.95
CA ASN A 429 3.50 -2.32 25.16
C ASN A 429 4.75 -1.44 25.28
N SER A 430 4.86 -0.35 24.53
CA SER A 430 5.98 0.58 24.61
C SER A 430 6.08 1.27 25.98
N PRO A 431 5.01 1.90 26.52
CA PRO A 431 5.05 2.41 27.89
C PRO A 431 5.23 1.33 28.96
N ALA A 432 4.73 0.11 28.72
CA ALA A 432 4.90 -1.01 29.65
C ALA A 432 6.36 -1.46 29.75
N ILE A 433 7.13 -1.46 28.65
CA ILE A 433 8.59 -1.70 28.70
C ILE A 433 9.24 -0.69 29.63
N CYS A 434 8.94 0.61 29.47
CA CYS A 434 9.51 1.64 30.34
C CYS A 434 9.13 1.44 31.82
N ARG A 435 7.89 1.04 32.14
CA ARG A 435 7.45 0.77 33.53
C ARG A 435 8.19 -0.39 34.20
N LEU A 436 8.71 -1.32 33.42
CA LEU A 436 9.53 -2.43 33.89
C LEU A 436 10.99 -2.03 34.14
N LEU A 437 11.36 -0.76 33.95
CA LEU A 437 12.67 -0.20 34.22
C LEU A 437 12.60 0.77 35.43
N PRO A 438 12.74 0.30 36.68
CA PRO A 438 12.65 1.17 37.86
C PRO A 438 13.67 2.31 37.81
N GLU A 439 14.90 2.00 37.38
CA GLU A 439 15.91 2.98 37.02
C GLU A 439 15.75 3.32 35.52
N GLY A 440 15.72 4.59 35.14
CA GLY A 440 15.55 5.00 33.75
C GLY A 440 14.10 5.08 33.24
N PHE A 441 13.09 4.84 34.09
CA PHE A 441 11.67 5.01 33.75
C PHE A 441 11.39 6.36 33.08
N GLN A 442 11.79 7.46 33.72
CA GLN A 442 11.49 8.81 33.22
C GLN A 442 12.17 9.08 31.88
N GLU A 443 13.45 8.72 31.74
CA GLU A 443 14.20 8.88 30.49
C GLU A 443 13.55 8.08 29.34
N CYS A 444 13.10 6.85 29.62
CA CYS A 444 12.39 6.02 28.65
C CYS A 444 11.03 6.63 28.28
N GLN A 445 10.27 7.14 29.26
CA GLN A 445 8.99 7.81 29.02
C GLN A 445 9.17 9.07 28.16
N ASP A 446 10.11 9.93 28.52
CA ASP A 446 10.37 11.18 27.79
C ASP A 446 10.75 10.88 26.34
N TYR A 447 11.59 9.85 26.12
CA TYR A 447 11.98 9.39 24.78
C TYR A 447 10.78 8.91 23.94
N ILE A 448 9.91 8.06 24.49
CA ILE A 448 8.76 7.57 23.71
C ILE A 448 7.71 8.66 23.47
N GLN A 449 7.54 9.61 24.38
CA GLN A 449 6.64 10.75 24.18
C GLN A 449 7.17 11.69 23.09
N ASP A 450 8.48 11.93 23.06
CA ASP A 450 9.13 12.69 22.00
C ASP A 450 8.93 12.04 20.63
N LEU A 451 9.10 10.71 20.54
CA LEU A 451 8.81 9.95 19.32
C LEU A 451 7.34 10.07 18.89
N ILE A 452 6.39 9.89 19.80
CA ILE A 452 4.95 9.99 19.50
C ILE A 452 4.62 11.36 18.90
N ARG A 453 5.19 12.43 19.46
CA ARG A 453 5.01 13.80 18.96
C ARG A 453 5.64 13.98 17.58
N GLN A 454 6.88 13.55 17.40
CA GLN A 454 7.60 13.71 16.12
C GLN A 454 6.96 12.93 14.96
N TYR A 455 6.31 11.82 15.23
CA TYR A 455 5.62 11.01 14.22
C TYR A 455 4.10 11.28 14.13
N GLY A 456 3.58 12.31 14.81
CA GLY A 456 2.15 12.68 14.73
C GLY A 456 1.21 11.57 15.21
N LYS A 457 1.53 10.91 16.34
CA LYS A 457 0.76 9.78 16.89
C LYS A 457 0.07 10.10 18.21
N GLU A 458 -0.08 11.38 18.55
CA GLU A 458 -0.57 11.83 19.86
C GLU A 458 -2.01 11.37 20.14
N ILE A 459 -2.90 11.45 19.16
CA ILE A 459 -4.30 11.05 19.33
C ILE A 459 -4.41 9.53 19.44
N VAL A 460 -3.74 8.81 18.53
CA VAL A 460 -3.74 7.35 18.48
C VAL A 460 -3.12 6.73 19.74
N SER A 461 -2.17 7.42 20.38
CA SER A 461 -1.57 6.98 21.64
C SER A 461 -2.54 6.90 22.83
N LYS A 462 -3.67 7.62 22.76
CA LYS A 462 -4.69 7.65 23.82
C LYS A 462 -5.69 6.49 23.73
N LEU A 463 -5.72 5.78 22.60
CA LEU A 463 -6.59 4.62 22.40
C LEU A 463 -6.09 3.42 23.20
N ASN A 464 -7.01 2.64 23.76
CA ASN A 464 -6.68 1.51 24.63
C ASN A 464 -7.62 0.33 24.44
N ASN A 465 -7.14 -0.88 24.75
CA ASN A 465 -7.99 -2.08 24.82
C ASN A 465 -8.95 -1.97 26.01
N LYS A 466 -10.13 -2.58 25.89
CA LYS A 466 -11.14 -2.65 26.95
C LYS A 466 -10.55 -3.27 28.22
N GLY A 467 -10.83 -2.67 29.37
CA GLY A 467 -10.51 -3.28 30.67
C GLY A 467 -11.32 -4.56 30.92
N SER A 468 -10.82 -5.47 31.77
CA SER A 468 -11.52 -6.72 32.12
C SER A 468 -12.95 -6.48 32.58
N ASP A 469 -13.14 -5.49 33.46
CA ASP A 469 -14.41 -5.19 34.13
C ASP A 469 -15.15 -3.97 33.56
N GLU A 470 -14.65 -3.39 32.47
CA GLU A 470 -15.28 -2.24 31.82
C GLU A 470 -16.56 -2.66 31.08
N ASP A 471 -17.60 -1.82 31.08
CA ASP A 471 -18.80 -2.06 30.27
C ASP A 471 -18.53 -1.79 28.77
N GLU A 472 -19.04 -2.65 27.89
CA GLU A 472 -18.76 -2.58 26.45
C GLU A 472 -19.36 -1.32 25.79
N ASN A 473 -20.54 -0.86 26.25
CA ASN A 473 -21.16 0.36 25.72
C ASN A 473 -20.41 1.61 26.18
N VAL A 474 -19.95 1.62 27.44
CA VAL A 474 -19.07 2.69 27.95
C VAL A 474 -17.76 2.72 27.18
N TYR A 475 -17.15 1.54 26.96
CA TYR A 475 -15.87 1.42 26.28
C TYR A 475 -15.92 1.97 24.85
N ILE A 476 -16.87 1.52 24.01
CA ILE A 476 -16.92 1.95 22.60
C ILE A 476 -17.15 3.46 22.48
N ARG A 477 -17.97 4.05 23.36
CA ARG A 477 -18.21 5.50 23.41
C ARG A 477 -16.94 6.25 23.78
N ASN A 478 -16.20 5.78 24.79
CA ASN A 478 -14.96 6.41 25.20
C ASN A 478 -13.91 6.43 24.07
N GLN A 479 -13.73 5.32 23.33
CA GLN A 479 -12.77 5.29 22.23
C GLN A 479 -13.19 6.17 21.05
N LEU A 480 -14.48 6.17 20.69
CA LEU A 480 -14.99 7.05 19.64
C LEU A 480 -14.93 8.53 20.03
N LYS A 481 -15.14 8.84 21.30
CA LYS A 481 -15.03 10.19 21.85
C LYS A 481 -13.62 10.76 21.70
N VAL A 482 -12.58 9.94 21.93
CA VAL A 482 -11.17 10.36 21.70
C VAL A 482 -10.97 10.84 20.26
N CYS A 483 -11.45 10.08 19.28
CA CYS A 483 -11.34 10.48 17.87
C CYS A 483 -12.25 11.67 17.53
N PHE A 484 -13.44 11.73 18.12
CA PHE A 484 -14.42 12.79 17.87
C PHE A 484 -13.93 14.16 18.35
N GLU A 485 -13.36 14.24 19.56
CA GLU A 485 -12.77 15.47 20.09
C GLU A 485 -11.54 15.91 19.30
N ALA A 486 -10.85 14.97 18.66
CA ALA A 486 -9.72 15.21 17.76
C ALA A 486 -10.13 15.45 16.29
N ASN A 487 -11.43 15.51 16.00
CA ASN A 487 -11.98 15.64 14.64
C ASN A 487 -11.38 14.60 13.65
N GLY A 488 -11.16 13.37 14.10
CA GLY A 488 -10.66 12.27 13.27
C GLY A 488 -9.21 12.37 12.81
N GLN A 489 -8.39 13.25 13.40
CA GLN A 489 -6.95 13.36 13.10
C GLN A 489 -6.20 12.02 13.26
N ASP A 490 -5.04 11.92 12.59
CA ASP A 490 -4.12 10.77 12.65
C ASP A 490 -4.75 9.42 12.22
N GLY A 491 -5.82 9.44 11.40
CA GLY A 491 -6.54 8.23 10.99
C GLY A 491 -7.22 7.50 12.15
N CYS A 492 -7.57 8.23 13.23
CA CYS A 492 -8.02 7.65 14.50
C CYS A 492 -9.17 6.64 14.36
N TYR A 493 -10.17 6.93 13.51
CA TYR A 493 -11.35 6.04 13.34
C TYR A 493 -11.01 4.68 12.75
N LYS A 494 -9.98 4.59 11.91
CA LYS A 494 -9.47 3.32 11.39
C LYS A 494 -8.84 2.49 12.51
N PHE A 495 -8.07 3.12 13.41
CA PHE A 495 -7.50 2.43 14.56
C PHE A 495 -8.58 1.96 15.53
N VAL A 496 -9.60 2.78 15.79
CA VAL A 496 -10.76 2.40 16.60
C VAL A 496 -11.52 1.23 15.97
N ALA A 497 -11.70 1.20 14.65
CA ALA A 497 -12.31 0.06 13.98
C ALA A 497 -11.50 -1.23 14.18
N ALA A 498 -10.17 -1.20 14.00
CA ALA A 498 -9.31 -2.36 14.23
C ALA A 498 -9.37 -2.83 15.69
N LEU A 499 -9.38 -1.88 16.63
CA LEU A 499 -9.51 -2.13 18.07
C LEU A 499 -10.82 -2.84 18.42
N PHE A 500 -11.95 -2.38 17.87
CA PHE A 500 -13.24 -3.02 18.09
C PHE A 500 -13.35 -4.37 17.39
N PHE A 501 -12.83 -4.48 16.16
CA PHE A 501 -12.82 -5.73 15.41
C PHE A 501 -12.07 -6.83 16.16
N ASN A 502 -10.87 -6.53 16.66
CA ASN A 502 -10.04 -7.50 17.38
C ASN A 502 -10.67 -7.95 18.71
N GLN A 503 -11.47 -7.11 19.35
CA GLN A 503 -12.09 -7.43 20.64
C GLN A 503 -13.47 -8.06 20.53
N PHE A 504 -14.27 -7.64 19.55
CA PHE A 504 -15.69 -7.98 19.48
C PHE A 504 -16.09 -8.60 18.14
N GLY A 505 -15.31 -8.39 17.08
CA GLY A 505 -15.68 -8.74 15.70
C GLY A 505 -16.78 -7.82 15.13
N LEU A 506 -17.14 -8.04 13.86
CA LEU A 506 -18.09 -7.17 13.13
C LEU A 506 -19.49 -7.14 13.77
N LYS A 507 -20.16 -8.31 13.84
CA LYS A 507 -21.57 -8.39 14.25
C LYS A 507 -21.84 -7.80 15.64
N LYS A 508 -20.96 -8.09 16.61
CA LYS A 508 -21.12 -7.57 17.97
C LYS A 508 -20.87 -6.07 18.02
N THR A 509 -19.88 -5.57 17.28
CA THR A 509 -19.62 -4.12 17.20
C THR A 509 -20.80 -3.37 16.58
N LEU A 510 -21.44 -3.90 15.54
CA LEU A 510 -22.66 -3.32 14.97
C LEU A 510 -23.79 -3.24 16.01
N ASN A 511 -24.03 -4.31 16.77
CA ASN A 511 -25.04 -4.30 17.84
C ASN A 511 -24.73 -3.25 18.94
N LEU A 512 -23.45 -3.06 19.26
CA LEU A 512 -23.01 -2.02 20.20
C LEU A 512 -23.24 -0.63 19.61
N PHE A 513 -22.94 -0.39 18.34
CA PHE A 513 -23.27 0.89 17.69
C PHE A 513 -24.76 1.16 17.69
N LYS A 514 -25.58 0.18 17.30
CA LYS A 514 -27.05 0.30 17.31
C LYS A 514 -27.60 0.73 18.66
N SER A 515 -27.05 0.17 19.75
CA SER A 515 -27.46 0.50 21.13
C SER A 515 -26.93 1.84 21.64
N ASN A 516 -25.96 2.45 20.93
CA ASN A 516 -25.31 3.69 21.32
C ASN A 516 -25.45 4.79 20.27
N GLU A 517 -26.27 4.62 19.22
CA GLU A 517 -26.48 5.65 18.21
C GLU A 517 -27.12 6.92 18.77
N ASP A 518 -27.67 6.91 19.99
CA ASP A 518 -28.16 8.12 20.68
C ASP A 518 -27.03 9.03 21.21
N TYR A 519 -25.76 8.60 21.15
CA TYR A 519 -24.61 9.40 21.57
C TYR A 519 -23.92 10.07 20.39
N THR A 520 -23.63 11.37 20.49
CA THR A 520 -23.11 12.20 19.40
C THR A 520 -21.83 11.64 18.78
N GLU A 521 -20.87 11.20 19.60
CA GLU A 521 -19.59 10.65 19.15
C GLU A 521 -19.74 9.36 18.33
N VAL A 522 -20.80 8.59 18.59
CA VAL A 522 -21.15 7.39 17.82
C VAL A 522 -21.90 7.80 16.57
N TYR A 523 -22.98 8.55 16.73
CA TYR A 523 -23.88 8.94 15.64
C TYR A 523 -23.18 9.63 14.48
N ALA A 524 -22.24 10.51 14.80
CA ALA A 524 -21.55 11.34 13.82
C ALA A 524 -20.62 10.54 12.92
N ARG A 525 -20.00 9.45 13.42
CA ARG A 525 -18.86 8.79 12.74
C ARG A 525 -18.92 7.26 12.71
N CYS A 526 -19.94 6.63 13.28
CA CYS A 526 -20.02 5.18 13.25
C CYS A 526 -20.14 4.62 11.83
N HIS A 527 -20.71 5.36 10.87
CA HIS A 527 -20.76 4.97 9.45
C HIS A 527 -19.35 4.71 8.89
N GLU A 528 -18.44 5.67 9.00
CA GLU A 528 -17.03 5.51 8.60
C GLU A 528 -16.37 4.30 9.28
N VAL A 529 -16.58 4.17 10.59
CA VAL A 529 -15.99 3.07 11.36
C VAL A 529 -16.51 1.72 10.87
N THR A 530 -17.78 1.63 10.46
CA THR A 530 -18.35 0.40 9.89
C THR A 530 -17.75 0.00 8.55
N HIS A 531 -17.27 0.94 7.72
CA HIS A 531 -16.53 0.58 6.50
C HIS A 531 -15.28 -0.22 6.88
N TYR A 532 -14.46 0.32 7.79
CA TYR A 532 -13.23 -0.34 8.24
C TYR A 532 -13.50 -1.69 8.91
N LEU A 533 -14.56 -1.80 9.72
CA LEU A 533 -14.95 -3.05 10.37
C LEU A 533 -15.29 -4.16 9.36
N SER A 534 -16.11 -3.85 8.36
CA SER A 534 -16.54 -4.86 7.38
C SER A 534 -15.45 -5.17 6.35
N ARG A 535 -14.53 -4.22 6.06
CA ARG A 535 -13.29 -4.50 5.32
C ARG A 535 -12.46 -5.59 6.02
N SER A 536 -12.19 -5.43 7.31
CA SER A 536 -11.46 -6.44 8.11
C SER A 536 -12.16 -7.79 8.14
N GLU A 537 -13.49 -7.79 8.23
CA GLU A 537 -14.27 -9.04 8.21
C GLU A 537 -14.26 -9.71 6.83
N PHE A 538 -14.28 -8.93 5.75
CA PHE A 538 -14.12 -9.45 4.40
C PHE A 538 -12.73 -10.05 4.21
N GLU A 539 -11.66 -9.42 4.71
CA GLU A 539 -10.31 -9.99 4.68
C GLU A 539 -10.25 -11.34 5.40
N ARG A 540 -10.98 -11.49 6.50
CA ARG A 540 -11.08 -12.76 7.26
C ARG A 540 -11.90 -13.83 6.53
N LEU A 541 -12.98 -13.47 5.85
CA LEU A 541 -13.96 -14.42 5.31
C LEU A 541 -13.89 -14.66 3.80
N GLY A 542 -13.36 -13.71 3.03
CA GLY A 542 -13.23 -13.72 1.58
C GLY A 542 -14.56 -13.79 0.81
N SER A 543 -15.69 -13.41 1.41
CA SER A 543 -17.02 -13.62 0.82
C SER A 543 -17.99 -12.48 1.17
N ILE A 544 -18.50 -11.79 0.14
CA ILE A 544 -19.52 -10.74 0.29
C ILE A 544 -20.73 -11.28 1.06
N ALA A 545 -21.29 -12.41 0.61
CA ALA A 545 -22.50 -12.99 1.20
C ALA A 545 -22.34 -13.29 2.71
N LYS A 546 -21.17 -13.80 3.14
CA LYS A 546 -20.92 -14.08 4.57
C LYS A 546 -20.78 -12.83 5.42
N VAL A 547 -20.24 -11.75 4.86
CA VAL A 547 -20.13 -10.46 5.57
C VAL A 547 -21.49 -9.75 5.59
N TYR A 548 -22.19 -9.70 4.45
CA TYR A 548 -23.53 -9.13 4.34
C TYR A 548 -24.54 -9.78 5.29
N ALA A 549 -24.43 -11.09 5.53
CA ALA A 549 -25.26 -11.80 6.51
C ALA A 549 -25.05 -11.33 7.98
N GLN A 550 -24.00 -10.54 8.24
CA GLN A 550 -23.74 -9.90 9.53
C GLN A 550 -24.08 -8.41 9.55
N CYS A 551 -24.28 -7.79 8.38
CA CYS A 551 -24.61 -6.37 8.24
C CYS A 551 -26.12 -6.13 8.44
N ASP A 552 -26.46 -4.93 8.89
CA ASP A 552 -27.80 -4.35 8.85
C ASP A 552 -27.72 -2.84 8.55
N SER A 553 -28.82 -2.10 8.68
CA SER A 553 -28.86 -0.65 8.43
C SER A 553 -28.13 0.21 9.48
N THR A 554 -27.62 -0.40 10.56
CA THR A 554 -26.90 0.31 11.63
C THR A 554 -25.84 1.22 11.03
N CYS A 555 -25.77 2.46 11.52
CA CYS A 555 -24.86 3.48 11.00
C CYS A 555 -25.03 3.74 9.50
N HIS A 556 -26.28 3.75 9.02
CA HIS A 556 -26.63 4.06 7.64
C HIS A 556 -25.97 3.10 6.62
N GLY A 557 -25.89 1.81 6.97
CA GLY A 557 -25.50 0.75 6.06
C GLY A 557 -24.01 0.70 5.68
N GLY A 558 -23.12 1.43 6.36
CA GLY A 558 -21.69 1.50 6.00
C GLY A 558 -20.98 0.13 6.02
N CYS A 559 -21.53 -0.86 6.72
CA CYS A 559 -21.08 -2.26 6.67
C CYS A 559 -21.12 -2.85 5.25
N TYR A 560 -22.19 -2.59 4.50
CA TYR A 560 -22.34 -3.07 3.12
C TYR A 560 -21.29 -2.44 2.20
N HIS A 561 -21.09 -1.13 2.32
CA HIS A 561 -20.16 -0.37 1.49
C HIS A 561 -18.71 -0.81 1.73
N GLY A 562 -18.29 -0.91 3.00
CA GLY A 562 -16.97 -1.43 3.39
C GLY A 562 -16.64 -2.81 2.85
N THR A 563 -17.64 -3.69 2.78
CA THR A 563 -17.47 -5.03 2.23
C THR A 563 -17.16 -4.99 0.74
N LEU A 564 -17.86 -4.14 -0.03
CA LEU A 564 -17.66 -4.02 -1.47
C LEU A 564 -16.33 -3.35 -1.82
N GLU A 565 -15.93 -2.36 -1.03
CA GLU A 565 -14.61 -1.72 -1.13
C GLU A 565 -13.50 -2.77 -0.95
N ALA A 566 -13.57 -3.59 0.11
CA ALA A 566 -12.60 -4.66 0.33
C ALA A 566 -12.66 -5.74 -0.75
N TYR A 567 -13.86 -6.10 -1.23
CA TYR A 567 -14.03 -7.08 -2.29
C TYR A 567 -13.35 -6.66 -3.59
N LEU A 568 -13.69 -5.48 -4.12
CA LEU A 568 -13.13 -5.01 -5.38
C LEU A 568 -11.63 -4.74 -5.27
N LYS A 569 -11.17 -4.22 -4.12
CA LYS A 569 -9.74 -4.07 -3.81
C LYS A 569 -9.02 -5.43 -3.81
N ALA A 570 -9.57 -6.45 -3.16
CA ALA A 570 -8.96 -7.78 -3.10
C ALA A 570 -8.93 -8.49 -4.47
N LYS A 571 -9.91 -8.21 -5.34
CA LYS A 571 -9.93 -8.74 -6.71
C LYS A 571 -8.81 -8.19 -7.58
N ASN A 572 -8.37 -6.95 -7.33
CA ASN A 572 -7.27 -6.28 -8.02
C ASN A 572 -7.35 -6.39 -9.56
N LEU A 573 -8.56 -6.17 -10.10
CA LEU A 573 -8.85 -6.28 -11.54
C LEU A 573 -8.60 -4.94 -12.23
N LYS A 574 -8.06 -5.00 -13.46
CA LYS A 574 -7.81 -3.80 -14.29
C LYS A 574 -8.80 -3.74 -15.47
N ASP A 575 -9.16 -2.53 -15.87
CA ASP A 575 -9.90 -2.20 -17.10
C ASP A 575 -11.14 -3.09 -17.38
N ASN A 576 -11.11 -3.86 -18.47
CA ASN A 576 -12.26 -4.63 -18.96
C ASN A 576 -12.68 -5.76 -18.01
N ASP A 577 -11.74 -6.36 -17.29
CA ASP A 577 -12.08 -7.42 -16.33
C ASP A 577 -12.73 -6.82 -15.09
N LEU A 578 -12.27 -5.64 -14.66
CA LEU A 578 -12.97 -4.86 -13.64
C LEU A 578 -14.39 -4.53 -14.09
N LYS A 579 -14.59 -3.99 -15.30
CA LYS A 579 -15.94 -3.67 -15.82
C LYS A 579 -16.87 -4.90 -15.85
N LYS A 580 -16.35 -6.05 -16.29
CA LYS A 580 -17.13 -7.31 -16.34
C LYS A 580 -17.48 -7.85 -14.96
N GLU A 581 -16.59 -7.66 -13.99
CA GLU A 581 -16.83 -8.06 -12.60
C GLU A 581 -17.79 -7.09 -11.92
N PHE A 582 -17.60 -5.80 -12.10
CA PHE A 582 -18.36 -4.70 -11.49
C PHE A 582 -19.87 -4.88 -11.69
N VAL A 583 -20.30 -5.23 -12.90
CA VAL A 583 -21.73 -5.45 -13.22
C VAL A 583 -22.33 -6.72 -12.60
N LYS A 584 -21.52 -7.63 -12.07
CA LYS A 584 -21.96 -8.91 -11.50
C LYS A 584 -22.03 -8.88 -9.98
N VAL A 585 -21.33 -7.95 -9.32
CA VAL A 585 -21.11 -7.95 -7.87
C VAL A 585 -22.43 -8.02 -7.09
N CYS A 586 -23.41 -7.22 -7.49
CA CYS A 586 -24.70 -7.16 -6.79
C CYS A 586 -25.68 -8.27 -7.18
N GLY A 587 -25.36 -9.13 -8.16
CA GLY A 587 -26.24 -10.22 -8.57
C GLY A 587 -27.62 -9.72 -9.01
N ARG A 588 -28.67 -10.42 -8.56
CA ARG A 588 -30.07 -10.08 -8.81
C ARG A 588 -30.77 -9.70 -7.52
N ILE A 589 -31.93 -9.06 -7.63
CA ILE A 589 -32.71 -8.63 -6.46
C ILE A 589 -33.12 -9.81 -5.57
N GLU A 590 -33.34 -11.00 -6.14
CA GLU A 590 -33.73 -12.21 -5.40
C GLU A 590 -32.58 -12.79 -4.55
N ASP A 591 -31.34 -12.38 -4.80
CA ASP A 591 -30.16 -12.79 -4.03
C ASP A 591 -30.04 -12.01 -2.70
N HIS A 592 -30.90 -11.00 -2.50
CA HIS A 592 -30.88 -10.11 -1.33
C HIS A 592 -32.14 -10.28 -0.48
N PRO A 593 -32.04 -10.04 0.84
CA PRO A 593 -33.17 -10.17 1.76
C PRO A 593 -34.26 -9.11 1.53
N SER A 594 -33.94 -7.97 0.92
CA SER A 594 -34.90 -6.90 0.62
C SER A 594 -34.43 -6.01 -0.54
N PRO A 595 -35.36 -5.24 -1.16
CA PRO A 595 -35.01 -4.23 -2.16
C PRO A 595 -34.01 -3.20 -1.64
N LEU A 596 -34.13 -2.79 -0.36
CA LEU A 596 -33.19 -1.88 0.28
C LEU A 596 -31.76 -2.42 0.26
N VAL A 597 -31.52 -3.68 0.65
CA VAL A 597 -30.15 -4.24 0.65
C VAL A 597 -29.58 -4.34 -0.77
N PHE A 598 -30.43 -4.64 -1.77
CA PHE A 598 -30.02 -4.60 -3.16
C PHE A 598 -29.63 -3.19 -3.63
N ASN A 599 -30.40 -2.18 -3.24
CA ASN A 599 -30.09 -0.77 -3.51
C ASN A 599 -28.83 -0.29 -2.78
N GLU A 600 -28.60 -0.75 -1.56
CA GLU A 600 -27.37 -0.49 -0.80
C GLU A 600 -26.15 -1.15 -1.44
N CYS A 601 -26.32 -2.30 -2.11
CA CYS A 601 -25.24 -2.88 -2.89
C CYS A 601 -24.81 -1.97 -4.05
N PHE A 602 -25.74 -1.46 -4.85
CA PHE A 602 -25.38 -0.54 -5.94
C PHE A 602 -24.84 0.79 -5.44
N HIS A 603 -25.39 1.33 -4.36
CA HIS A 603 -24.83 2.52 -3.71
C HIS A 603 -23.38 2.25 -3.26
N GLY A 604 -23.15 1.17 -2.52
CA GLY A 604 -21.81 0.75 -2.07
C GLY A 604 -20.85 0.41 -3.22
N LEU A 605 -21.33 0.00 -4.39
CA LEU A 605 -20.49 -0.14 -5.59
C LEU A 605 -19.93 1.21 -6.05
N GLY A 606 -20.68 2.30 -5.87
CA GLY A 606 -20.19 3.66 -6.11
C GLY A 606 -19.07 4.06 -5.17
N HIS A 607 -19.22 3.75 -3.87
CA HIS A 607 -18.15 3.90 -2.87
C HIS A 607 -16.92 3.09 -3.26
N ALA A 608 -17.11 1.80 -3.56
CA ALA A 608 -16.05 0.91 -3.96
C ALA A 608 -15.36 1.37 -5.26
N ALA A 609 -16.09 1.95 -6.21
CA ALA A 609 -15.52 2.56 -7.41
C ALA A 609 -14.59 3.72 -7.06
N MET A 610 -15.04 4.67 -6.23
CA MET A 610 -14.21 5.78 -5.75
C MET A 610 -12.97 5.28 -4.99
N PHE A 611 -13.14 4.25 -4.17
CA PHE A 611 -12.06 3.66 -3.38
C PHE A 611 -10.98 2.99 -4.26
N ILE A 612 -11.36 2.12 -5.20
CA ILE A 612 -10.39 1.42 -6.07
C ILE A 612 -9.81 2.32 -7.18
N LYS A 613 -10.45 3.45 -7.46
CA LYS A 613 -9.99 4.46 -8.41
C LYS A 613 -9.27 5.63 -7.74
N ASP A 614 -8.91 5.50 -6.46
CA ASP A 614 -8.16 6.54 -5.72
C ASP A 614 -8.82 7.93 -5.85
N MET A 615 -10.13 7.98 -5.64
CA MET A 615 -10.95 9.20 -5.74
C MET A 615 -10.99 9.86 -7.13
N GLU A 616 -10.59 9.15 -8.20
CA GLU A 616 -10.73 9.62 -9.59
C GLU A 616 -12.20 9.60 -10.05
N LEU A 617 -12.89 10.74 -9.83
CA LEU A 617 -14.33 10.88 -10.04
C LEU A 617 -14.81 10.39 -11.41
N LYS A 618 -14.17 10.83 -12.50
CA LYS A 618 -14.60 10.48 -13.86
C LYS A 618 -14.49 8.99 -14.15
N GLU A 619 -13.42 8.36 -13.66
CA GLU A 619 -13.22 6.91 -13.84
C GLU A 619 -14.25 6.10 -13.07
N SER A 620 -14.58 6.53 -11.84
CA SER A 620 -15.60 5.90 -11.01
C SER A 620 -16.98 5.98 -11.65
N LEU A 621 -17.35 7.14 -12.21
CA LEU A 621 -18.60 7.30 -12.95
C LEU A 621 -18.66 6.41 -14.21
N GLN A 622 -17.54 6.27 -14.92
CA GLN A 622 -17.45 5.38 -16.09
C GLN A 622 -17.56 3.89 -15.73
N LEU A 623 -17.20 3.48 -14.50
CA LEU A 623 -17.48 2.14 -14.00
C LEU A 623 -18.98 1.95 -13.77
N CYS A 624 -19.63 2.90 -13.09
CA CYS A 624 -21.08 2.86 -12.90
C CYS A 624 -21.85 2.81 -14.25
N ASP A 625 -21.38 3.50 -15.29
CA ASP A 625 -21.98 3.47 -16.63
C ASP A 625 -22.08 2.07 -17.27
N THR A 626 -21.30 1.10 -16.79
CA THR A 626 -21.37 -0.28 -17.27
C THR A 626 -22.66 -1.00 -16.84
N ILE A 627 -23.35 -0.48 -15.82
CA ILE A 627 -24.62 -1.02 -15.32
C ILE A 627 -25.73 -0.70 -16.32
N SER A 628 -26.37 -1.73 -16.87
CA SER A 628 -27.38 -1.58 -17.93
C SER A 628 -28.65 -0.87 -17.48
N SER A 629 -29.14 -1.19 -16.27
CA SER A 629 -30.32 -0.53 -15.67
C SER A 629 -30.01 0.92 -15.32
N GLN A 630 -30.81 1.86 -15.81
CA GLN A 630 -30.67 3.28 -15.49
C GLN A 630 -30.85 3.53 -13.98
N GLU A 631 -31.84 2.88 -13.36
CA GLU A 631 -32.13 3.02 -11.92
C GLU A 631 -30.93 2.62 -11.05
N TYR A 632 -30.34 1.44 -11.31
CA TYR A 632 -29.20 0.94 -10.53
C TYR A 632 -27.90 1.68 -10.85
N ARG A 633 -27.76 2.17 -12.09
CA ARG A 633 -26.66 3.07 -12.47
C ARG A 633 -26.73 4.38 -11.71
N GLU A 634 -27.89 5.00 -11.63
CA GLU A 634 -28.12 6.20 -10.82
C GLU A 634 -27.83 5.93 -9.34
N ARG A 635 -28.24 4.76 -8.82
CA ARG A 635 -27.87 4.35 -7.44
C ARG A 635 -26.35 4.24 -7.25
N CYS A 636 -25.62 3.69 -8.22
CA CYS A 636 -24.15 3.68 -8.19
C CYS A 636 -23.56 5.09 -8.19
N PHE A 637 -24.07 6.00 -9.02
CA PHE A 637 -23.64 7.40 -9.01
C PHE A 637 -23.86 8.07 -7.65
N THR A 638 -24.92 7.73 -6.90
CA THR A 638 -25.14 8.32 -5.57
C THR A 638 -24.00 8.01 -4.59
N GLY A 639 -23.42 6.80 -4.63
CA GLY A 639 -22.25 6.46 -3.81
C GLY A 639 -21.00 7.23 -4.25
N VAL A 640 -20.77 7.31 -5.56
CA VAL A 640 -19.65 8.08 -6.14
C VAL A 640 -19.71 9.56 -5.71
N PHE A 641 -20.88 10.18 -5.83
CA PHE A 641 -21.04 11.60 -5.50
C PHE A 641 -21.08 11.88 -3.99
N MET A 642 -21.54 10.94 -3.16
CA MET A 642 -21.42 11.04 -1.71
C MET A 642 -19.95 11.12 -1.29
N GLU A 643 -19.14 10.16 -1.72
CA GLU A 643 -17.69 10.14 -1.46
C GLU A 643 -16.99 11.38 -2.03
N ASN A 644 -17.44 11.87 -3.19
CA ASN A 644 -16.90 13.10 -3.77
C ASN A 644 -17.24 14.37 -2.99
N SER A 645 -18.40 14.47 -2.34
CA SER A 645 -18.99 15.74 -1.86
C SER A 645 -18.81 16.01 -0.38
N SER A 646 -18.99 15.01 0.48
CA SER A 646 -18.84 15.20 1.92
C SER A 646 -17.49 14.71 2.41
N SER A 647 -16.88 13.70 1.77
CA SER A 647 -15.72 12.94 2.30
C SER A 647 -15.83 12.60 3.80
N SER A 648 -17.03 12.71 4.37
CA SER A 648 -17.31 12.69 5.82
C SER A 648 -17.13 11.30 6.40
N THR A 649 -16.85 10.34 5.53
CA THR A 649 -16.63 8.92 5.73
C THR A 649 -15.15 8.54 5.70
N SER A 650 -14.23 9.44 5.32
CA SER A 650 -12.79 9.16 5.37
C SER A 650 -11.93 10.42 5.33
N PHE A 651 -11.35 10.80 6.47
CA PHE A 651 -10.22 11.75 6.47
C PHE A 651 -8.99 11.19 5.74
N ASP A 652 -8.93 9.87 5.54
CA ASP A 652 -7.85 9.19 4.82
C ASP A 652 -7.96 9.37 3.28
N HIS A 653 -9.12 9.79 2.74
CA HIS A 653 -9.39 9.85 1.30
C HIS A 653 -10.23 11.08 0.91
N GLN A 654 -9.63 12.27 0.98
CA GLN A 654 -10.29 13.51 0.53
C GLN A 654 -10.52 13.52 -0.99
N SER A 655 -11.65 14.10 -1.42
CA SER A 655 -11.93 14.26 -2.84
C SER A 655 -10.89 15.18 -3.51
N LYS A 656 -10.43 14.77 -4.70
CA LYS A 656 -9.56 15.54 -5.60
C LYS A 656 -10.32 16.60 -6.42
N TYR A 657 -11.65 16.58 -6.38
CA TYR A 657 -12.52 17.30 -7.31
C TYR A 657 -13.38 18.38 -6.66
N ILE A 658 -13.08 18.71 -5.40
CA ILE A 658 -13.71 19.79 -4.66
C ILE A 658 -12.82 21.03 -4.69
N ARG A 659 -13.41 22.21 -4.91
CA ARG A 659 -12.68 23.49 -5.05
C ARG A 659 -13.37 24.63 -4.31
N SER A 660 -12.65 25.26 -3.38
CA SER A 660 -13.19 26.42 -2.65
C SER A 660 -13.32 27.67 -3.51
N ASP A 661 -12.51 27.78 -4.58
CA ASP A 661 -12.53 28.87 -5.54
C ASP A 661 -13.61 28.71 -6.64
N ASP A 662 -14.09 27.49 -6.86
CA ASP A 662 -15.25 27.20 -7.71
C ASP A 662 -16.18 26.19 -7.00
N PRO A 663 -17.12 26.68 -6.16
CA PRO A 663 -18.07 25.83 -5.46
C PRO A 663 -18.95 24.96 -6.37
N ASN A 664 -19.06 25.29 -7.66
CA ASN A 664 -19.88 24.57 -8.62
C ASN A 664 -19.12 23.44 -9.34
N TYR A 665 -17.81 23.38 -9.17
CA TYR A 665 -16.97 22.30 -9.64
C TYR A 665 -17.15 21.05 -8.75
N PRO A 666 -17.25 19.83 -9.32
CA PRO A 666 -17.07 19.51 -10.73
C PRO A 666 -18.35 19.52 -11.56
N CYS A 667 -19.52 19.74 -10.96
CA CYS A 667 -20.83 19.55 -11.60
C CYS A 667 -21.03 20.41 -12.85
N ASN A 668 -20.51 21.63 -12.88
CA ASN A 668 -20.52 22.53 -14.04
C ASN A 668 -19.67 22.02 -15.23
N SER A 669 -18.80 21.02 -15.03
CA SER A 669 -17.86 20.49 -16.03
C SER A 669 -18.15 19.05 -16.46
N LEU A 670 -19.12 18.39 -15.81
CA LEU A 670 -19.50 17.00 -16.10
C LEU A 670 -20.53 16.92 -17.23
N GLU A 671 -20.57 15.78 -17.91
CA GLU A 671 -21.60 15.44 -18.88
C GLU A 671 -23.00 15.50 -18.27
N GLU A 672 -24.00 15.92 -19.06
CA GLU A 672 -25.37 16.18 -18.59
C GLU A 672 -26.01 14.99 -17.87
N LYS A 673 -25.69 13.75 -18.26
CA LYS A 673 -26.18 12.53 -17.59
C LYS A 673 -25.77 12.41 -16.12
N TYR A 674 -24.64 13.01 -15.72
CA TYR A 674 -24.13 12.95 -14.35
C TYR A 674 -24.59 14.14 -13.49
N GLN A 675 -24.93 15.27 -14.14
CA GLN A 675 -25.27 16.51 -13.47
C GLN A 675 -26.41 16.41 -12.44
N PRO A 676 -27.53 15.69 -12.68
CA PRO A 676 -28.63 15.63 -11.72
C PRO A 676 -28.19 15.17 -10.33
N LEU A 677 -27.36 14.12 -10.26
CA LEU A 677 -26.87 13.56 -9.00
C LEU A 677 -25.64 14.30 -8.48
N CYS A 678 -24.80 14.85 -9.35
CA CYS A 678 -23.72 15.73 -8.91
C CYS A 678 -24.28 16.93 -8.14
N TRP A 679 -25.22 17.66 -8.73
CA TRP A 679 -25.85 18.82 -8.11
C TRP A 679 -26.67 18.45 -6.86
N GLN A 680 -27.25 17.25 -6.84
CA GLN A 680 -27.91 16.71 -5.64
C GLN A 680 -26.94 16.66 -4.45
N TYR A 681 -25.74 16.11 -4.64
CA TYR A 681 -24.75 15.93 -3.59
C TYR A 681 -23.88 17.16 -3.36
N GLN A 682 -23.88 18.14 -4.29
CA GLN A 682 -23.14 19.39 -4.13
C GLN A 682 -23.57 20.19 -2.89
N SER A 683 -24.81 20.06 -2.43
CA SER A 683 -25.25 20.71 -1.19
C SER A 683 -24.52 20.22 0.06
N SER A 684 -24.04 18.97 0.07
CA SER A 684 -23.15 18.46 1.13
C SER A 684 -21.85 19.24 1.15
N TYR A 685 -21.26 19.50 -0.02
CA TYR A 685 -20.06 20.34 -0.10
C TYR A 685 -20.34 21.80 0.28
N PHE A 686 -21.46 22.36 -0.17
CA PHE A 686 -21.90 23.70 0.23
C PHE A 686 -22.03 23.84 1.76
N SER A 687 -22.48 22.79 2.44
CA SER A 687 -22.57 22.77 3.91
C SER A 687 -21.20 22.85 4.57
N ILE A 688 -20.18 22.19 3.99
CA ILE A 688 -18.79 22.27 4.47
C ILE A 688 -18.23 23.68 4.28
N LEU A 689 -18.37 24.24 3.07
CA LEU A 689 -17.93 25.60 2.75
C LEU A 689 -18.57 26.67 3.65
N SER A 690 -19.83 26.46 4.00
CA SER A 690 -20.62 27.43 4.75
C SER A 690 -20.52 27.24 6.26
N GLY A 691 -19.77 26.24 6.75
CA GLY A 691 -19.75 25.89 8.18
C GLY A 691 -21.13 25.53 8.72
N GLN A 692 -21.93 24.81 7.92
CA GLN A 692 -23.32 24.39 8.20
C GLN A 692 -24.32 25.55 8.38
N ASP A 693 -24.03 26.73 7.82
CA ASP A 693 -25.01 27.81 7.69
C ASP A 693 -26.01 27.52 6.55
N TRP A 694 -27.17 26.96 6.91
CA TRP A 694 -28.16 26.49 5.94
C TRP A 694 -28.77 27.59 5.08
N ASN A 695 -28.78 28.86 5.53
CA ASN A 695 -29.20 29.98 4.67
C ASN A 695 -28.19 30.19 3.54
N LYS A 696 -26.89 30.10 3.83
CA LYS A 696 -25.85 30.17 2.79
C LYS A 696 -25.92 28.96 1.86
N VAL A 697 -26.16 27.76 2.39
CA VAL A 697 -26.35 26.55 1.56
C VAL A 697 -27.55 26.71 0.62
N ALA A 698 -28.70 27.19 1.11
CA ALA A 698 -29.87 27.47 0.30
C ALA A 698 -29.59 28.50 -0.80
N ASN A 699 -28.88 29.59 -0.47
CA ASN A 699 -28.48 30.61 -1.44
C ASN A 699 -27.54 30.04 -2.52
N LEU A 700 -26.66 29.10 -2.19
CA LEU A 700 -25.82 28.40 -3.16
C LEU A 700 -26.67 27.45 -4.03
N CYS A 701 -27.60 26.69 -3.45
CA CYS A 701 -28.54 25.85 -4.22
C CYS A 701 -29.36 26.68 -5.22
N LEU A 702 -29.79 27.90 -4.88
CA LEU A 702 -30.51 28.79 -5.80
C LEU A 702 -29.66 29.28 -6.99
N GLN A 703 -28.33 29.23 -6.89
CA GLN A 703 -27.41 29.66 -7.94
C GLN A 703 -27.08 28.55 -8.95
N ILE A 704 -27.46 27.30 -8.67
CA ILE A 704 -27.28 26.19 -9.61
C ILE A 704 -28.40 26.21 -10.67
N PRO A 705 -28.26 25.47 -11.80
CA PRO A 705 -29.30 25.41 -12.82
C PRO A 705 -30.66 24.99 -12.25
N GLU A 706 -31.72 25.73 -12.59
CA GLU A 706 -33.08 25.62 -12.03
C GLU A 706 -33.60 24.17 -12.00
N LYS A 707 -33.39 23.42 -13.10
CA LYS A 707 -33.79 22.00 -13.23
C LYS A 707 -33.19 21.04 -12.20
N TYR A 708 -32.18 21.46 -11.42
CA TYR A 708 -31.52 20.65 -10.40
C TYR A 708 -31.73 21.16 -8.97
N GLN A 709 -32.39 22.30 -8.78
CA GLN A 709 -32.53 22.93 -7.46
C GLN A 709 -33.23 22.01 -6.47
N ASP A 710 -34.35 21.38 -6.85
CA ASP A 710 -35.07 20.43 -5.99
C ASP A 710 -34.15 19.34 -5.43
N ARG A 711 -33.24 18.81 -6.26
CA ARG A 711 -32.29 17.78 -5.80
C ARG A 711 -31.28 18.33 -4.79
N CYS A 712 -30.77 19.54 -5.02
CA CYS A 712 -29.86 20.21 -4.09
C CYS A 712 -30.53 20.41 -2.71
N PHE A 713 -31.76 20.92 -2.71
CA PHE A 713 -32.57 21.13 -1.51
C PHE A 713 -32.94 19.81 -0.81
N ARG A 714 -33.21 18.74 -1.54
CA ARG A 714 -33.52 17.43 -0.95
C ARG A 714 -32.38 16.91 -0.08
N THR A 715 -31.15 17.08 -0.53
CA THR A 715 -29.96 16.62 0.20
C THR A 715 -29.67 17.48 1.44
N ILE A 716 -30.13 18.75 1.50
CA ILE A 716 -30.09 19.53 2.74
C ILE A 716 -30.85 18.78 3.85
N GLY A 717 -32.01 18.22 3.52
CA GLY A 717 -32.80 17.38 4.41
C GLY A 717 -32.10 16.07 4.78
N THR A 718 -31.57 15.34 3.80
CA THR A 718 -30.87 14.06 4.09
C THR A 718 -29.66 14.28 4.98
N ASN A 719 -28.93 15.37 4.78
CA ASN A 719 -27.75 15.72 5.56
C ASN A 719 -28.09 16.01 7.04
N GLN A 720 -29.31 16.47 7.36
CA GLN A 720 -29.71 16.67 8.75
C GLN A 720 -29.58 15.38 9.57
N VAL A 721 -29.99 14.25 9.00
CA VAL A 721 -29.91 12.92 9.63
C VAL A 721 -28.46 12.40 9.70
N GLY A 722 -27.56 12.94 8.90
CA GLY A 722 -26.11 12.72 9.05
C GLY A 722 -25.51 13.54 10.20
N PHE A 723 -26.03 14.75 10.44
CA PHE A 723 -25.39 15.74 11.32
C PHE A 723 -25.99 15.84 12.73
N THR A 724 -27.27 15.58 12.92
CA THR A 724 -27.93 15.75 14.21
C THR A 724 -29.02 14.71 14.44
N GLN A 725 -29.27 14.38 15.70
CA GLN A 725 -30.44 13.58 16.11
C GLN A 725 -31.62 14.46 16.55
N ASN A 726 -31.39 15.77 16.71
CA ASN A 726 -32.40 16.66 17.24
C ASN A 726 -33.43 16.99 16.16
N MET A 727 -34.57 16.31 16.19
CA MET A 727 -35.67 16.50 15.23
C MET A 727 -36.19 17.95 15.19
N GLN A 728 -36.18 18.67 16.32
CA GLN A 728 -36.55 20.10 16.33
C GLN A 728 -35.54 20.95 15.56
N LYS A 729 -34.25 20.60 15.65
CA LYS A 729 -33.22 21.23 14.83
C LYS A 729 -33.40 20.90 13.34
N MET A 730 -33.66 19.63 12.99
CA MET A 730 -33.94 19.24 11.60
C MET A 730 -35.11 20.05 11.02
N LYS A 731 -36.20 20.18 11.79
CA LYS A 731 -37.37 21.00 11.42
C LYS A 731 -36.97 22.46 11.23
N ALA A 732 -36.32 23.05 12.23
CA ALA A 732 -35.91 24.45 12.19
C ALA A 732 -34.99 24.74 10.99
N ASP A 733 -34.06 23.84 10.70
CA ASP A 733 -33.13 23.95 9.58
C ASP A 733 -33.86 23.84 8.22
N CYS A 734 -34.86 22.95 8.09
CA CYS A 734 -35.70 22.91 6.88
C CYS A 734 -36.60 24.14 6.73
N ASN A 735 -37.06 24.76 7.82
CA ASN A 735 -37.85 26.01 7.76
C ASN A 735 -37.04 27.22 7.28
N LEU A 736 -35.70 27.12 7.22
CA LEU A 736 -34.84 28.14 6.62
C LEU A 736 -34.89 28.12 5.08
N MET A 737 -35.48 27.08 4.47
CA MET A 737 -35.56 27.01 3.01
C MET A 737 -36.50 28.13 2.48
N PRO A 738 -36.18 28.74 1.33
CA PRO A 738 -36.70 30.07 0.96
C PRO A 738 -38.16 30.08 0.50
N THR A 739 -38.74 28.92 0.17
CA THR A 739 -40.13 28.77 -0.29
C THR A 739 -40.75 27.52 0.33
N GLU A 740 -42.09 27.49 0.43
CA GLU A 740 -42.85 26.33 0.93
C GLU A 740 -42.49 25.04 0.15
N HIS A 741 -42.31 25.16 -1.17
CA HIS A 741 -41.86 24.06 -2.04
C HIS A 741 -40.50 23.48 -1.61
N PHE A 742 -39.50 24.33 -1.35
CA PHE A 742 -38.18 23.86 -0.92
C PHE A 742 -38.16 23.38 0.54
N GLN A 743 -39.04 23.92 1.39
CA GLN A 743 -39.26 23.41 2.74
C GLN A 743 -39.81 21.97 2.69
N ASP A 744 -40.83 21.72 1.86
CA ASP A 744 -41.37 20.37 1.60
C ASP A 744 -40.30 19.40 1.10
N ILE A 745 -39.47 19.83 0.16
CA ILE A 745 -38.38 19.01 -0.38
C ILE A 745 -37.33 18.68 0.69
N CYS A 746 -36.99 19.64 1.55
CA CYS A 746 -36.09 19.38 2.68
C CYS A 746 -36.71 18.38 3.67
N VAL A 747 -37.98 18.57 4.05
CA VAL A 747 -38.73 17.68 4.95
C VAL A 747 -38.77 16.26 4.42
N THR A 748 -39.10 16.07 3.15
CA THR A 748 -39.08 14.74 2.50
C THR A 748 -37.67 14.15 2.42
N GLY A 749 -36.64 14.98 2.26
CA GLY A 749 -35.24 14.58 2.38
C GLY A 749 -34.89 13.99 3.76
N VAL A 750 -35.35 14.62 4.85
CA VAL A 750 -35.15 14.12 6.22
C VAL A 750 -35.81 12.76 6.39
N VAL A 751 -37.10 12.62 6.04
CA VAL A 751 -37.84 11.35 6.18
C VAL A 751 -37.20 10.25 5.33
N SER A 752 -36.77 10.58 4.11
CA SER A 752 -36.08 9.63 3.24
C SER A 752 -34.76 9.15 3.84
N SER A 753 -34.02 9.94 4.61
CA SER A 753 -32.79 9.44 5.26
C SER A 753 -33.09 8.68 6.54
N LEU A 754 -34.11 9.10 7.31
CA LEU A 754 -34.59 8.35 8.48
C LEU A 754 -35.03 6.93 8.10
N SER A 755 -35.70 6.76 6.96
CA SER A 755 -36.16 5.44 6.49
C SER A 755 -35.02 4.48 6.15
N TYR A 756 -33.86 5.00 5.69
CA TYR A 756 -32.68 4.17 5.39
C TYR A 756 -31.81 3.91 6.62
N ARG A 757 -31.72 4.88 7.54
CA ARG A 757 -30.92 4.73 8.78
C ARG A 757 -31.59 3.79 9.79
N PHE A 758 -32.91 3.92 9.98
CA PHE A 758 -33.65 3.26 11.05
C PHE A 758 -34.66 2.22 10.51
N VAL A 759 -34.19 1.32 9.63
CA VAL A 759 -35.02 0.23 9.10
C VAL A 759 -35.66 -0.59 10.22
N GLY A 760 -36.97 -0.76 10.17
CA GLY A 760 -37.77 -1.44 11.19
C GLY A 760 -38.33 -0.53 12.30
N ASP A 761 -37.90 0.74 12.37
CA ASP A 761 -38.40 1.72 13.33
C ASP A 761 -39.17 2.84 12.62
N VAL A 762 -40.46 2.57 12.38
CA VAL A 762 -41.38 3.54 11.76
C VAL A 762 -41.55 4.78 12.65
N GLN A 763 -41.37 4.63 13.96
CA GLN A 763 -41.67 5.68 14.93
C GLN A 763 -40.74 6.88 14.75
N LYS A 764 -39.46 6.68 14.41
CA LYS A 764 -38.53 7.79 14.13
C LYS A 764 -39.02 8.71 13.01
N MET A 765 -39.62 8.15 11.95
CA MET A 765 -40.18 8.95 10.85
C MET A 765 -41.48 9.65 11.27
N VAL A 766 -42.35 8.95 12.00
CA VAL A 766 -43.61 9.50 12.51
C VAL A 766 -43.38 10.63 13.50
N ASP A 767 -42.42 10.48 14.41
CA ASP A 767 -42.04 11.51 15.40
C ASP A 767 -41.64 12.80 14.69
N PHE A 768 -40.81 12.71 13.65
CA PHE A 768 -40.45 13.88 12.84
C PHE A 768 -41.66 14.47 12.12
N CYS A 769 -42.44 13.67 11.39
CA CYS A 769 -43.63 14.16 10.67
C CYS A 769 -44.75 14.69 11.60
N SER A 770 -44.74 14.33 12.88
CA SER A 770 -45.69 14.85 13.86
C SER A 770 -45.43 16.32 14.21
N ILE A 771 -44.16 16.74 14.16
CA ILE A 771 -43.70 18.08 14.58
C ILE A 771 -43.50 19.08 13.44
N VAL A 772 -43.44 18.62 12.18
CA VAL A 772 -43.38 19.51 11.00
C VAL A 772 -44.64 20.37 10.91
N ASP A 773 -44.51 21.52 10.25
CA ASP A 773 -45.62 22.47 10.11
C ASP A 773 -46.76 21.85 9.27
N PRO A 774 -48.02 22.23 9.54
CA PRO A 774 -49.20 21.56 8.97
C PRO A 774 -49.21 21.40 7.45
N GLU A 775 -48.71 22.41 6.73
CA GLU A 775 -48.55 22.46 5.28
C GLU A 775 -47.66 21.34 4.73
N HIS A 776 -46.64 20.91 5.49
CA HIS A 776 -45.67 19.90 5.07
C HIS A 776 -46.01 18.48 5.52
N LYS A 777 -47.09 18.29 6.29
CA LYS A 777 -47.41 16.97 6.86
C LYS A 777 -47.75 15.94 5.79
N GLU A 778 -48.51 16.33 4.77
CA GLU A 778 -48.92 15.39 3.71
C GLU A 778 -47.72 14.84 2.94
N SER A 779 -46.81 15.71 2.50
CA SER A 779 -45.58 15.32 1.79
C SER A 779 -44.69 14.44 2.68
N CYS A 780 -44.55 14.79 3.96
CA CYS A 780 -43.81 14.04 4.97
C CYS A 780 -44.34 12.61 5.14
N TYR A 781 -45.64 12.43 5.38
CA TYR A 781 -46.24 11.11 5.58
C TYR A 781 -46.29 10.27 4.30
N LYS A 782 -46.47 10.87 3.11
CA LYS A 782 -46.33 10.16 1.83
C LYS A 782 -44.92 9.60 1.66
N GLN A 783 -43.90 10.37 2.02
CA GLN A 783 -42.51 9.91 1.96
C GLN A 783 -42.22 8.74 2.91
N ILE A 784 -42.95 8.60 4.03
CA ILE A 784 -42.91 7.39 4.87
C ILE A 784 -43.35 6.17 4.06
N GLY A 785 -44.50 6.23 3.37
CA GLY A 785 -45.01 5.13 2.56
C GLY A 785 -44.03 4.70 1.45
N THR A 786 -43.41 5.67 0.77
CA THR A 786 -42.35 5.40 -0.19
C THR A 786 -41.15 4.70 0.47
N GLY A 787 -40.66 5.19 1.62
CA GLY A 787 -39.54 4.57 2.32
C GLY A 787 -39.82 3.16 2.84
N LEU A 788 -41.05 2.91 3.32
CA LEU A 788 -41.48 1.59 3.78
C LEU A 788 -41.57 0.57 2.63
N SER A 789 -41.87 1.03 1.42
CA SER A 789 -41.91 0.17 0.23
C SER A 789 -40.52 -0.36 -0.17
N ASP A 790 -39.44 0.29 0.28
CA ASP A 790 -38.07 -0.19 0.05
C ASP A 790 -37.66 -1.27 1.06
N TRP A 791 -38.28 -1.31 2.25
CA TRP A 791 -37.86 -2.21 3.34
C TRP A 791 -38.12 -3.68 3.05
N ASP A 792 -39.14 -3.99 2.26
CA ASP A 792 -39.54 -5.35 1.92
C ASP A 792 -40.22 -5.39 0.54
N ALA A 793 -40.02 -6.47 -0.22
CA ALA A 793 -40.67 -6.65 -1.51
C ALA A 793 -42.19 -6.85 -1.37
N ASN A 794 -42.65 -7.31 -0.20
CA ASN A 794 -44.07 -7.45 0.11
C ASN A 794 -44.67 -6.11 0.55
N LYS A 795 -45.35 -5.44 -0.38
CA LYS A 795 -46.06 -4.18 -0.14
C LYS A 795 -47.11 -4.24 0.99
N ASP A 796 -47.62 -5.42 1.36
CA ASP A 796 -48.56 -5.52 2.48
C ASP A 796 -47.88 -5.25 3.82
N LEU A 797 -46.59 -5.58 3.98
CA LEU A 797 -45.82 -5.22 5.18
C LEU A 797 -45.63 -3.71 5.28
N ALA A 798 -45.40 -3.02 4.16
CA ALA A 798 -45.35 -1.57 4.12
C ALA A 798 -46.71 -0.96 4.53
N LYS A 799 -47.83 -1.50 4.02
CA LYS A 799 -49.18 -1.08 4.41
C LYS A 799 -49.46 -1.33 5.90
N ASP A 800 -49.03 -2.47 6.44
CA ASP A 800 -49.17 -2.78 7.86
C ASP A 800 -48.37 -1.83 8.75
N ASN A 801 -47.20 -1.39 8.29
CA ASN A 801 -46.44 -0.35 8.97
C ASN A 801 -47.12 1.02 8.90
N CYS A 802 -47.68 1.43 7.76
CA CYS A 802 -48.52 2.63 7.70
C CYS A 802 -49.75 2.53 8.62
N ARG A 803 -50.36 1.35 8.74
CA ARG A 803 -51.52 1.09 9.62
C ARG A 803 -51.24 1.31 11.10
N LYS A 804 -49.98 1.27 11.52
CA LYS A 804 -49.56 1.55 12.91
C LYS A 804 -49.51 3.05 13.23
N ILE A 805 -49.55 3.92 12.22
CA ILE A 805 -49.57 5.38 12.41
C ILE A 805 -50.89 5.78 13.08
N GLN A 806 -50.80 6.39 14.26
CA GLN A 806 -51.97 6.76 15.07
C GLN A 806 -52.74 7.96 14.50
N ASP A 807 -52.07 8.87 13.79
CA ASP A 807 -52.70 10.01 13.11
C ASP A 807 -53.53 9.50 11.91
N PRO A 808 -54.87 9.65 11.90
CA PRO A 808 -55.70 9.15 10.81
C PRO A 808 -55.36 9.75 9.43
N LYS A 809 -54.92 11.02 9.39
CA LYS A 809 -54.51 11.65 8.12
C LYS A 809 -53.14 11.14 7.69
N GLY A 810 -52.17 11.13 8.59
CA GLY A 810 -50.85 10.55 8.34
C GLY A 810 -50.90 9.09 7.88
N ASN A 811 -51.78 8.30 8.48
CA ASN A 811 -52.09 6.93 8.06
C ASN A 811 -52.56 6.85 6.60
N SER A 812 -53.57 7.65 6.23
CA SER A 812 -54.10 7.70 4.87
C SER A 812 -53.02 8.11 3.87
N TRP A 813 -52.30 9.21 4.15
CA TRP A 813 -51.25 9.72 3.27
C TRP A 813 -50.09 8.72 3.08
N CYS A 814 -49.72 8.00 4.12
CA CYS A 814 -48.72 6.92 4.03
C CYS A 814 -49.21 5.78 3.12
N LEU A 815 -50.47 5.36 3.28
CA LEU A 815 -51.06 4.31 2.46
C LEU A 815 -51.23 4.72 0.99
N ASP A 816 -51.53 5.99 0.72
CA ASP A 816 -51.70 6.53 -0.64
C ASP A 816 -50.40 6.49 -1.46
N ALA A 817 -49.25 6.36 -0.81
CA ALA A 817 -47.92 6.34 -1.44
C ALA A 817 -47.36 4.93 -1.73
N ILE A 818 -48.06 3.85 -1.36
CA ILE A 818 -47.64 2.44 -1.54
C ILE A 818 -48.38 1.78 -2.70
#